data_AF-A0A7K2VLA2-F1
#
_entry.id   AF-A0A7K2VLA2-F1
#
_cell.length_a   1.000
_cell.length_b   1.000
_cell.length_c   1.000
_cell.angle_alpha   90.00
_cell.angle_beta   90.00
_cell.angle_gamma   90.00
#
_symmetry.space_group_name_H-M   'P 1'
#
loop_
_entity.id
_entity.type
_entity.pdbx_description
1 polymer ?
#
loop_
_entity_poly.entity_id
_entity_poly.type
_entity_poly.pdbx_seq_one_letter_code
_entity_poly.pdbx_strand_id
1 'polypeptide(L)'
;MSGTTTGRALPVTDLSLVVLVGATGSGKSTFARKHFAPTEVISSDFCRGLVADDENDQSATGDAFDVLHYIAGKRLAAGRRTVVDATSVQPDARRQLIELARKYDVLPIAIVLDVPEEVCAERNAARPDRAGMPRRVIQRHTRELRRSLRHLEREGFRKVHVLRGVAEVEGATIVTEKRYNDLTHLTGPFDIIGDIHGCSAELESLLAKLGYHDGVHAEGRTAVFVGDLVDRGPDSPAVLRRVMGMVAAGTALCVPGNHENKFGRYLKGRTVQHTHGLAETVAQMEGESEEFRDEVRRFVDGLVSHYVLDGGRLVVCHAGLPEKYHGRTSGRVRSHALYGETTGETDEFGLPVRYPWAEDYRGRAAVVYGHTPVPEATWLNNTICLDTGAVFGGKLTALRWPEREIVDVPAERTWYEPVRPLRVDAPGGQDGRPLDLADVTGRGGVETRYLGRVAVREENAAAALEVMSRFAVDPRLLPYLPPTMAPTPTSREEGYLEHPAEAFAQYARDGVGRVVCEEKHMGSRAVALVCRDAATAAKRFGVGEGPTGALYTRTGRPFFDDGAVTEEILQRLRVAVTEADLWERLDTDWLLLDAELMPWSLKSQGLLRRQYAAVGAASGAVFPPALAALEAAGDRGADVSALLARQRERAADAAAFTDAYRRYCWTTDGLDGVRLAPFQVLAVRGRSLAALPHDEQLALLDRLVEHDGS
;
A
#
# COMPACT_ATOMS: atom_id res chain seq x y z
N MET A 1 30.43 6.65 -53.23
CA MET A 1 30.02 5.51 -52.38
C MET A 1 29.96 5.99 -50.94
N SER A 2 28.79 6.42 -50.47
CA SER A 2 28.56 6.84 -49.10
C SER A 2 28.31 5.61 -48.24
N GLY A 3 29.34 5.14 -47.54
CA GLY A 3 29.17 4.11 -46.53
C GLY A 3 28.30 4.67 -45.41
N THR A 4 27.06 4.20 -45.29
CA THR A 4 26.21 4.41 -44.13
C THR A 4 26.89 3.76 -42.93
N THR A 5 27.56 4.56 -42.10
CA THR A 5 28.01 4.16 -40.77
C THR A 5 26.77 3.79 -39.97
N THR A 6 26.53 2.49 -39.80
CA THR A 6 25.51 1.97 -38.89
C THR A 6 25.86 2.42 -37.48
N GLY A 7 25.09 3.38 -36.95
CA GLY A 7 25.27 3.91 -35.60
C GLY A 7 25.14 2.82 -34.54
N ARG A 8 25.95 2.90 -33.47
CA ARG A 8 25.99 1.89 -32.40
C ARG A 8 24.97 2.21 -31.31
N ALA A 9 23.96 1.36 -31.14
CA ALA A 9 23.01 1.48 -30.03
C ALA A 9 23.65 1.02 -28.70
N LEU A 10 23.60 1.87 -27.68
CA LEU A 10 24.12 1.61 -26.34
C LEU A 10 22.94 1.47 -25.38
N PRO A 11 22.60 0.23 -25.01
CA PRO A 11 21.48 0.03 -24.10
C PRO A 11 21.83 0.42 -22.65
N VAL A 12 20.98 1.22 -22.02
CA VAL A 12 21.15 1.78 -20.66
C VAL A 12 19.83 1.64 -19.90
N THR A 13 19.87 1.07 -18.70
CA THR A 13 18.64 0.88 -17.92
C THR A 13 18.04 2.20 -17.43
N ASP A 14 16.71 2.26 -17.35
CA ASP A 14 15.92 3.39 -16.85
C ASP A 14 16.24 3.80 -15.39
N LEU A 15 16.77 2.89 -14.59
CA LEU A 15 17.35 3.13 -13.27
C LEU A 15 18.78 2.56 -13.20
N SER A 16 19.76 3.45 -13.30
CA SER A 16 21.19 3.12 -13.22
C SER A 16 22.03 4.32 -12.83
N LEU A 17 23.25 4.04 -12.37
CA LEU A 17 24.32 5.02 -12.35
C LEU A 17 25.20 4.83 -13.59
N VAL A 18 25.12 5.77 -14.52
CA VAL A 18 25.98 5.80 -15.72
C VAL A 18 27.22 6.62 -15.39
N VAL A 19 28.40 6.08 -15.62
CA VAL A 19 29.68 6.77 -15.43
C VAL A 19 30.32 6.97 -16.80
N LEU A 20 30.48 8.22 -17.19
CA LEU A 20 31.27 8.55 -18.38
C LEU A 20 32.75 8.42 -18.03
N VAL A 21 33.50 7.73 -18.88
CA VAL A 21 34.92 7.44 -18.66
C VAL A 21 35.70 7.87 -19.89
N GLY A 22 36.70 8.74 -19.71
CA GLY A 22 37.51 9.19 -20.82
C GLY A 22 38.40 10.39 -20.49
N ALA A 23 39.46 10.56 -21.27
CA ALA A 23 40.39 11.68 -21.10
C ALA A 23 39.69 13.04 -21.22
N THR A 24 40.27 14.08 -20.65
CA THR A 24 39.84 15.47 -20.94
C THR A 24 39.94 15.74 -22.43
N GLY A 25 38.95 16.39 -23.04
CA GLY A 25 38.86 16.58 -24.49
C GLY A 25 38.26 15.40 -25.28
N SER A 26 37.98 14.24 -24.65
CA SER A 26 37.39 13.08 -25.36
C SER A 26 35.95 13.29 -25.83
N GLY A 27 35.26 14.33 -25.33
CA GLY A 27 33.89 14.68 -25.74
C GLY A 27 32.79 14.24 -24.77
N LYS A 28 33.11 13.77 -23.55
CA LYS A 28 32.12 13.29 -22.55
C LYS A 28 30.96 14.26 -22.31
N SER A 29 31.23 15.53 -21.98
CA SER A 29 30.16 16.50 -21.72
C SER A 29 29.28 16.76 -22.94
N THR A 30 29.87 16.74 -24.15
CA THR A 30 29.11 16.85 -25.40
C THR A 30 28.25 15.61 -25.63
N PHE A 31 28.80 14.42 -25.38
CA PHE A 31 28.07 13.15 -25.45
C PHE A 31 26.92 13.12 -24.43
N ALA A 32 27.17 13.54 -23.18
CA ALA A 32 26.18 13.60 -22.12
C ALA A 32 24.99 14.49 -22.50
N ARG A 33 25.28 15.73 -22.96
CA ARG A 33 24.25 16.69 -23.40
C ARG A 33 23.46 16.25 -24.61
N LYS A 34 24.09 15.48 -25.52
CA LYS A 34 23.42 14.95 -26.72
C LYS A 34 22.43 13.84 -26.37
N HIS A 35 22.73 13.03 -25.36
CA HIS A 35 22.06 11.74 -25.16
C HIS A 35 21.22 11.62 -23.88
N PHE A 36 21.42 12.50 -22.90
CA PHE A 36 20.72 12.46 -21.63
C PHE A 36 20.08 13.83 -21.34
N ALA A 37 19.00 13.82 -20.56
CA ALA A 37 18.37 15.07 -20.15
C ALA A 37 19.34 15.88 -19.26
N PRO A 38 19.31 17.22 -19.30
CA PRO A 38 20.19 18.05 -18.47
C PRO A 38 20.12 17.72 -16.98
N THR A 39 18.93 17.33 -16.50
CA THR A 39 18.72 16.94 -15.10
C THR A 39 19.29 15.56 -14.76
N GLU A 40 19.58 14.70 -15.74
CA GLU A 40 20.21 13.39 -15.51
C GLU A 40 21.72 13.49 -15.32
N VAL A 41 22.35 14.55 -15.84
CA VAL A 41 23.81 14.70 -15.88
C VAL A 41 24.31 15.51 -14.70
N ILE A 42 25.16 14.91 -13.87
CA ILE A 42 25.87 15.58 -12.77
C ILE A 42 27.34 15.66 -13.17
N SER A 43 27.83 16.88 -13.41
CA SER A 43 29.20 17.14 -13.81
C SER A 43 30.07 17.51 -12.62
N SER A 44 31.28 16.92 -12.53
CA SER A 44 32.25 17.33 -11.51
C SER A 44 32.71 18.78 -11.67
N ASP A 45 32.71 19.28 -12.91
CA ASP A 45 33.14 20.64 -13.22
C ASP A 45 32.06 21.64 -12.77
N PHE A 46 30.78 21.34 -13.04
CA PHE A 46 29.65 22.14 -12.52
C PHE A 46 29.60 22.15 -10.99
N CYS A 47 29.75 20.98 -10.34
CA CYS A 47 29.77 20.90 -8.88
C CYS A 47 30.93 21.70 -8.26
N ARG A 48 32.05 21.83 -8.98
CA ARG A 48 33.19 22.65 -8.56
C ARG A 48 32.89 24.13 -8.66
N GLY A 49 32.24 24.57 -9.74
CA GLY A 49 31.73 25.93 -9.85
C GLY A 49 30.77 26.30 -8.71
N LEU A 50 29.95 25.35 -8.25
CA LEU A 50 29.04 25.60 -7.11
C LEU A 50 29.75 25.84 -5.77
N VAL A 51 30.95 25.31 -5.57
CA VAL A 51 31.68 25.39 -4.28
C VAL A 51 32.82 26.40 -4.29
N ALA A 52 33.33 26.78 -5.47
CA ALA A 52 34.51 27.64 -5.62
C ALA A 52 34.32 28.81 -6.59
N ASP A 53 33.11 28.99 -7.16
CA ASP A 53 32.81 29.98 -8.22
C ASP A 53 33.68 29.85 -9.50
N ASP A 54 34.45 28.76 -9.63
CA ASP A 54 35.30 28.42 -10.79
C ASP A 54 35.29 26.91 -11.06
N GLU A 55 34.82 26.51 -12.25
CA GLU A 55 34.80 25.11 -12.70
C GLU A 55 36.19 24.50 -12.95
N ASN A 56 37.27 25.29 -12.85
CA ASN A 56 38.64 24.84 -13.05
C ASN A 56 39.48 24.84 -11.77
N ASP A 57 38.98 25.33 -10.64
CA ASP A 57 39.71 25.36 -9.37
C ASP A 57 39.96 23.95 -8.81
N GLN A 58 41.16 23.42 -9.06
CA GLN A 58 41.54 22.07 -8.63
C GLN A 58 41.63 21.91 -7.11
N SER A 59 41.73 23.00 -6.33
CA SER A 59 41.77 22.95 -4.87
C SER A 59 40.46 22.45 -4.28
N ALA A 60 39.33 22.78 -4.92
CA ALA A 60 37.98 22.39 -4.49
C ALA A 60 37.54 20.98 -4.97
N THR A 61 38.48 20.11 -5.36
CA THR A 61 38.13 18.79 -5.92
C THR A 61 37.38 17.90 -4.92
N GLY A 62 37.80 17.88 -3.65
CA GLY A 62 37.11 17.12 -2.62
C GLY A 62 35.65 17.54 -2.50
N ASP A 63 35.42 18.82 -2.20
CA ASP A 63 34.09 19.39 -2.00
C ASP A 63 33.18 19.23 -3.22
N ALA A 64 33.73 19.40 -4.43
CA ALA A 64 32.98 19.18 -5.67
C ALA A 64 32.47 17.73 -5.81
N PHE A 65 33.30 16.74 -5.45
CA PHE A 65 32.89 15.34 -5.48
C PHE A 65 31.91 15.00 -4.34
N ASP A 66 32.00 15.64 -3.17
CA ASP A 66 31.02 15.46 -2.09
C ASP A 66 29.62 15.93 -2.51
N VAL A 67 29.52 17.10 -3.15
CA VAL A 67 28.27 17.60 -3.73
C VAL A 67 27.76 16.65 -4.82
N LEU A 68 28.64 16.19 -5.71
CA LEU A 68 28.29 15.25 -6.78
C LEU A 68 27.70 13.96 -6.22
N HIS A 69 28.37 13.32 -5.25
CA HIS A 69 27.90 12.08 -4.63
C HIS A 69 26.59 12.28 -3.87
N TYR A 70 26.42 13.42 -3.21
CA TYR A 70 25.17 13.74 -2.51
C TYR A 70 23.99 13.85 -3.49
N ILE A 71 24.13 14.64 -4.56
CA ILE A 71 23.08 14.82 -5.57
C ILE A 71 22.79 13.49 -6.27
N ALA A 72 23.83 12.78 -6.70
CA ALA A 72 23.68 11.48 -7.34
C ALA A 72 22.96 10.48 -6.41
N GLY A 73 23.32 10.45 -5.13
CA GLY A 73 22.67 9.60 -4.13
C GLY A 73 21.18 9.92 -3.96
N LYS A 74 20.80 11.21 -3.88
CA LYS A 74 19.39 11.61 -3.79
C LYS A 74 18.58 11.22 -5.03
N ARG A 75 19.16 11.37 -6.22
CA ARG A 75 18.53 10.95 -7.47
C ARG A 75 18.33 9.44 -7.55
N LEU A 76 19.37 8.66 -7.21
CA LEU A 76 19.29 7.21 -7.17
C LEU A 76 18.26 6.73 -6.13
N ALA A 77 18.22 7.34 -4.94
CA ALA A 77 17.20 7.05 -3.93
C ALA A 77 15.77 7.26 -4.48
N ALA A 78 15.56 8.34 -5.24
CA ALA A 78 14.28 8.65 -5.89
C ALA A 78 13.99 7.81 -7.16
N GLY A 79 14.80 6.79 -7.46
CA GLY A 79 14.59 5.90 -8.61
C GLY A 79 14.87 6.57 -9.95
N ARG A 80 15.77 7.57 -10.00
CA ARG A 80 16.12 8.30 -11.22
C ARG A 80 17.46 7.85 -11.80
N ARG A 81 17.52 7.62 -13.12
CA ARG A 81 18.78 7.49 -13.85
C ARG A 81 19.67 8.71 -13.60
N THR A 82 20.93 8.44 -13.35
CA THR A 82 21.93 9.46 -13.02
C THR A 82 23.19 9.19 -13.80
N VAL A 83 23.69 10.21 -14.50
CA VAL A 83 24.86 10.17 -15.36
C VAL A 83 25.93 11.06 -14.74
N VAL A 84 27.09 10.50 -14.44
CA VAL A 84 28.23 11.23 -13.90
C VAL A 84 29.17 11.61 -15.05
N ASP A 85 29.28 12.91 -15.30
CA ASP A 85 30.24 13.48 -16.25
C ASP A 85 31.50 13.93 -15.47
N ALA A 86 32.47 13.02 -15.44
CA ALA A 86 33.80 13.25 -14.88
C ALA A 86 34.84 12.52 -15.74
N THR A 87 36.13 12.80 -15.58
CA THR A 87 37.18 12.07 -16.32
C THR A 87 37.17 10.57 -16.01
N SER A 88 37.04 10.21 -14.72
CA SER A 88 36.83 8.84 -14.23
C SER A 88 37.83 7.80 -14.76
N VAL A 89 39.04 8.22 -15.14
CA VAL A 89 40.07 7.32 -15.70
C VAL A 89 40.83 6.54 -14.63
N GLN A 90 40.80 6.99 -13.38
CA GLN A 90 41.46 6.34 -12.24
C GLN A 90 40.50 5.39 -11.49
N PRO A 91 40.97 4.20 -11.05
CA PRO A 91 40.14 3.24 -10.30
C PRO A 91 39.52 3.80 -9.02
N ASP A 92 40.26 4.62 -8.25
CA ASP A 92 39.78 5.15 -6.98
C ASP A 92 38.59 6.09 -7.14
N ALA A 93 38.61 6.95 -8.17
CA ALA A 93 37.48 7.81 -8.52
C ALA A 93 36.23 7.00 -8.91
N ARG A 94 36.41 5.85 -9.58
CA ARG A 94 35.28 4.98 -9.95
C ARG A 94 34.77 4.15 -8.77
N ARG A 95 35.64 3.82 -7.80
CA ARG A 95 35.28 3.00 -6.63
C ARG A 95 34.12 3.62 -5.85
N GLN A 96 34.20 4.91 -5.54
CA GLN A 96 33.15 5.63 -4.82
C GLN A 96 31.81 5.64 -5.58
N LEU A 97 31.86 5.78 -6.91
CA LEU A 97 30.67 5.70 -7.75
C LEU A 97 30.06 4.29 -7.77
N ILE A 98 30.89 3.25 -7.84
CA ILE A 98 30.44 1.85 -7.77
C ILE A 98 29.83 1.56 -6.39
N GLU A 99 30.45 2.04 -5.31
CA GLU A 99 29.93 1.94 -3.94
C GLU A 99 28.60 2.68 -3.80
N LEU A 100 28.46 3.85 -4.41
CA LEU A 100 27.20 4.61 -4.45
C LEU A 100 26.10 3.82 -5.19
N ALA A 101 26.41 3.24 -6.35
CA ALA A 101 25.47 2.38 -7.07
C ALA A 101 25.04 1.17 -6.24
N ARG A 102 25.98 0.53 -5.54
CA ARG A 102 25.72 -0.59 -4.62
C ARG A 102 24.86 -0.17 -3.43
N LYS A 103 25.12 1.00 -2.84
CA LYS A 103 24.35 1.55 -1.70
C LYS A 103 22.86 1.66 -2.04
N TYR A 104 22.54 2.07 -3.26
CA TYR A 104 21.16 2.26 -3.74
C TYR A 104 20.61 1.11 -4.60
N ASP A 105 21.30 -0.03 -4.62
CA ASP A 105 20.90 -1.24 -5.34
C ASP A 105 20.56 -1.01 -6.83
N VAL A 106 21.37 -0.19 -7.50
CA VAL A 106 21.25 0.09 -8.95
C VAL A 106 22.45 -0.44 -9.73
N LEU A 107 22.28 -0.63 -11.04
CA LEU A 107 23.35 -1.09 -11.91
C LEU A 107 24.35 0.05 -12.20
N PRO A 108 25.65 -0.13 -11.93
CA PRO A 108 26.69 0.75 -12.46
C PRO A 108 27.00 0.40 -13.93
N ILE A 109 26.89 1.38 -14.81
CA ILE A 109 27.15 1.27 -16.26
C ILE A 109 28.30 2.21 -16.62
N ALA A 110 29.34 1.70 -17.29
CA ALA A 110 30.42 2.53 -17.82
C ALA A 110 30.18 2.81 -19.31
N ILE A 111 30.26 4.08 -19.72
CA ILE A 111 30.36 4.46 -21.12
C ILE A 111 31.74 5.09 -21.34
N VAL A 112 32.59 4.37 -22.05
CA VAL A 112 33.97 4.72 -22.27
C VAL A 112 34.15 5.39 -23.64
N LEU A 113 34.73 6.59 -23.64
CA LEU A 113 35.09 7.34 -24.85
C LEU A 113 36.61 7.25 -25.04
N ASP A 114 37.07 6.23 -25.79
CA ASP A 114 38.48 6.00 -26.14
C ASP A 114 38.79 6.72 -27.46
N VAL A 115 39.07 8.02 -27.36
CA VAL A 115 39.37 8.92 -28.48
C VAL A 115 40.89 9.12 -28.60
N PRO A 116 41.46 9.21 -29.82
CA PRO A 116 42.88 9.48 -30.02
C PRO A 116 43.39 10.71 -29.25
N GLU A 117 44.65 10.65 -28.82
CA GLU A 117 45.28 11.71 -28.03
C GLU A 117 45.33 13.03 -28.80
N GLU A 118 45.65 12.98 -30.09
CA GLU A 118 45.76 14.17 -30.96
C GLU A 118 44.44 14.94 -30.97
N VAL A 119 43.32 14.24 -31.18
CA VAL A 119 41.98 14.81 -31.19
C VAL A 119 41.62 15.41 -29.82
N CYS A 120 41.98 14.73 -28.72
CA CYS A 120 41.74 15.25 -27.38
C CYS A 120 42.54 16.53 -27.12
N ALA A 121 43.79 16.61 -27.61
CA ALA A 121 44.64 17.79 -27.48
C ALA A 121 44.10 18.97 -28.29
N GLU A 122 43.73 18.75 -29.56
CA GLU A 122 43.10 19.77 -30.41
C GLU A 122 41.82 20.33 -29.77
N ARG A 123 40.96 19.47 -29.24
CA ARG A 123 39.70 19.87 -28.58
C ARG A 123 39.91 20.65 -27.28
N ASN A 124 40.97 20.38 -26.51
CA ASN A 124 41.27 21.18 -25.33
C ASN A 124 41.92 22.52 -25.70
N ALA A 125 42.78 22.55 -26.72
CA ALA A 125 43.40 23.78 -27.21
C ALA A 125 42.37 24.80 -27.72
N ALA A 126 41.26 24.33 -28.27
CA ALA A 126 40.15 25.17 -28.72
C ALA A 126 39.23 25.69 -27.59
N ARG A 127 39.42 25.27 -26.33
CA ARG A 127 38.60 25.69 -25.18
C ARG A 127 39.29 26.82 -24.42
N PRO A 128 38.69 28.02 -24.30
CA PRO A 128 39.35 29.17 -23.65
C PRO A 128 39.82 28.89 -22.22
N ASP A 129 39.02 28.15 -21.46
CA ASP A 129 39.26 27.73 -20.07
C ASP A 129 40.28 26.59 -19.93
N ARG A 130 40.60 25.88 -21.02
CA ARG A 130 41.55 24.73 -21.03
C ARG A 130 42.69 24.83 -22.05
N ALA A 131 42.82 25.94 -22.75
CA ALA A 131 43.83 26.16 -23.79
C ALA A 131 45.27 26.05 -23.26
N GLY A 132 45.48 26.38 -21.97
CA GLY A 132 46.77 26.25 -21.28
C GLY A 132 47.08 24.85 -20.72
N MET A 133 46.22 23.84 -20.92
CA MET A 133 46.39 22.52 -20.32
C MET A 133 47.60 21.77 -20.93
N PRO A 134 48.58 21.32 -20.12
CA PRO A 134 49.74 20.62 -20.64
C PRO A 134 49.39 19.27 -21.30
N ARG A 135 49.91 19.01 -22.51
CA ARG A 135 49.69 17.74 -23.25
C ARG A 135 50.02 16.48 -22.44
N ARG A 136 50.99 16.57 -21.51
CA ARG A 136 51.34 15.50 -20.56
C ARG A 136 50.16 15.01 -19.71
N VAL A 137 49.19 15.88 -19.40
CA VAL A 137 47.98 15.53 -18.64
C VAL A 137 47.05 14.64 -19.48
N ILE A 138 46.86 15.00 -20.75
CA ILE A 138 46.06 14.22 -21.72
C ILE A 138 46.70 12.86 -21.97
N GLN A 139 48.03 12.82 -22.12
CA GLN A 139 48.81 11.58 -22.23
C GLN A 139 48.63 10.67 -21.01
N ARG A 140 48.71 11.24 -19.79
CA ARG A 140 48.49 10.51 -18.55
C ARG A 140 47.08 9.90 -18.53
N HIS A 141 46.04 10.71 -18.77
CA HIS A 141 44.66 10.24 -18.76
C HIS A 141 44.40 9.14 -19.80
N THR A 142 44.96 9.28 -21.00
CA THR A 142 44.84 8.27 -22.07
C THR A 142 45.52 6.95 -21.68
N ARG A 143 46.69 7.02 -21.04
CA ARG A 143 47.41 5.84 -20.53
C ARG A 143 46.64 5.16 -19.40
N GLU A 144 46.13 5.92 -18.44
CA GLU A 144 45.31 5.44 -17.31
C GLU A 144 44.02 4.77 -17.81
N LEU A 145 43.35 5.39 -18.79
CA LEU A 145 42.18 4.83 -19.46
C LEU A 145 42.48 3.46 -20.07
N ARG A 146 43.47 3.39 -20.96
CA ARG A 146 43.80 2.16 -21.70
C ARG A 146 44.27 1.03 -20.79
N ARG A 147 44.94 1.36 -19.68
CA ARG A 147 45.35 0.38 -18.66
C ARG A 147 44.15 -0.19 -17.89
N SER A 148 43.15 0.64 -17.58
CA SER A 148 42.00 0.23 -16.76
C SER A 148 40.84 -0.38 -17.55
N LEU A 149 40.75 -0.14 -18.86
CA LEU A 149 39.69 -0.65 -19.75
C LEU A 149 39.39 -2.15 -19.57
N ARG A 150 40.42 -2.99 -19.40
CA ARG A 150 40.29 -4.46 -19.28
C ARG A 150 39.80 -4.91 -17.89
N HIS A 151 39.67 -3.99 -16.94
CA HIS A 151 39.38 -4.29 -15.54
C HIS A 151 38.06 -3.70 -15.05
N LEU A 152 37.36 -2.89 -15.86
CA LEU A 152 36.11 -2.22 -15.47
C LEU A 152 35.04 -3.19 -14.95
N GLU A 153 34.87 -4.36 -15.59
CA GLU A 153 33.92 -5.37 -15.11
C GLU A 153 34.33 -5.95 -13.75
N ARG A 154 35.64 -6.17 -13.53
CA ARG A 154 36.19 -6.66 -12.26
C ARG A 154 36.09 -5.62 -11.14
N GLU A 155 36.11 -4.34 -11.48
CA GLU A 155 35.87 -3.24 -10.53
C GLU A 155 34.42 -3.23 -10.03
N GLY A 156 33.48 -3.72 -10.84
CA GLY A 156 32.07 -3.88 -10.45
C GLY A 156 31.07 -3.26 -11.42
N PHE A 157 31.51 -2.69 -12.55
CA PHE A 157 30.58 -2.29 -13.61
C PHE A 157 29.89 -3.51 -14.19
N ARG A 158 28.55 -3.43 -14.30
CA ARG A 158 27.74 -4.54 -14.83
C ARG A 158 27.55 -4.48 -16.33
N LYS A 159 27.76 -3.30 -16.91
CA LYS A 159 27.72 -3.07 -18.36
C LYS A 159 28.81 -2.08 -18.72
N VAL A 160 29.61 -2.41 -19.74
CA VAL A 160 30.72 -1.57 -20.19
C VAL A 160 30.58 -1.37 -21.70
N HIS A 161 30.30 -0.12 -22.09
CA HIS A 161 30.20 0.30 -23.48
C HIS A 161 31.48 1.03 -23.87
N VAL A 162 32.30 0.45 -24.76
CA VAL A 162 33.54 1.08 -25.22
C VAL A 162 33.35 1.63 -26.63
N LEU A 163 33.39 2.95 -26.77
CA LEU A 163 33.34 3.67 -28.04
C LEU A 163 34.76 4.03 -28.47
N ARG A 164 35.20 3.51 -29.62
CA ARG A 164 36.57 3.71 -30.14
C ARG A 164 36.58 4.74 -31.26
N GLY A 165 37.30 5.84 -31.04
CA GLY A 165 37.43 6.92 -32.01
C GLY A 165 36.20 7.84 -32.11
N VAL A 166 36.32 8.88 -32.94
CA VAL A 166 35.31 9.94 -33.05
C VAL A 166 34.03 9.43 -33.73
N ALA A 167 34.16 8.64 -34.78
CA ALA A 167 33.02 8.14 -35.56
C ALA A 167 32.07 7.28 -34.71
N GLU A 168 32.59 6.39 -33.85
CA GLU A 168 31.75 5.61 -32.94
C GLU A 168 31.06 6.47 -31.90
N VAL A 169 31.74 7.49 -31.37
CA VAL A 169 31.14 8.43 -30.39
C VAL A 169 30.02 9.25 -31.02
N GLU A 170 30.20 9.72 -32.26
CA GLU A 170 29.20 10.53 -32.97
C GLU A 170 28.01 9.70 -33.47
N GLY A 171 28.27 8.47 -33.94
CA GLY A 171 27.26 7.53 -34.40
C GLY A 171 26.55 6.75 -33.29
N ALA A 172 27.00 6.86 -32.03
CA ALA A 172 26.36 6.18 -30.92
C ALA A 172 24.98 6.79 -30.59
N THR A 173 24.08 5.94 -30.12
CA THR A 173 22.76 6.32 -29.60
C THR A 173 22.52 5.62 -28.26
N ILE A 174 21.74 6.24 -27.37
CA ILE A 174 21.32 5.60 -26.12
C ILE A 174 19.93 4.99 -26.32
N VAL A 175 19.80 3.71 -25.99
CA VAL A 175 18.51 3.00 -25.98
C VAL A 175 18.15 2.73 -24.52
N THR A 176 17.02 3.25 -24.06
CA THR A 176 16.58 2.98 -22.69
C THR A 176 16.02 1.57 -22.59
N GLU A 177 16.63 0.74 -21.74
CA GLU A 177 16.11 -0.58 -21.37
C GLU A 177 15.32 -0.49 -20.06
N LYS A 178 14.16 -1.15 -19.97
CA LYS A 178 13.53 -1.37 -18.68
C LYS A 178 14.27 -2.47 -17.93
N ARG A 179 14.27 -2.37 -16.60
CA ARG A 179 14.74 -3.47 -15.75
C ARG A 179 13.80 -4.66 -15.89
N TYR A 180 14.33 -5.88 -15.76
CA TYR A 180 13.54 -7.12 -15.91
C TYR A 180 12.40 -7.26 -14.89
N ASN A 181 12.54 -6.63 -13.72
CA ASN A 181 11.51 -6.59 -12.68
C ASN A 181 10.51 -5.44 -12.87
N ASP A 182 10.71 -4.54 -13.83
CA ASP A 182 9.78 -3.45 -14.13
C ASP A 182 8.78 -3.89 -15.21
N LEU A 183 7.65 -4.41 -14.74
CA LEU A 183 6.49 -4.77 -15.54
C LEU A 183 5.32 -3.83 -15.27
N THR A 184 5.60 -2.57 -14.94
CA THR A 184 4.58 -1.55 -14.57
C THR A 184 3.55 -1.28 -15.68
N HIS A 185 3.87 -1.67 -16.90
CA HIS A 185 2.99 -1.57 -18.07
C HIS A 185 1.92 -2.68 -18.12
N LEU A 186 2.09 -3.77 -17.37
CA LEU A 186 1.08 -4.80 -17.19
C LEU A 186 0.18 -4.39 -16.02
N THR A 187 -1.09 -4.11 -16.30
CA THR A 187 -2.07 -3.61 -15.31
C THR A 187 -3.05 -4.67 -14.82
N GLY A 188 -2.91 -5.91 -15.30
CA GLY A 188 -3.81 -7.00 -14.97
C GLY A 188 -5.07 -7.00 -15.83
N PRO A 189 -6.15 -7.69 -15.38
CA PRO A 189 -6.29 -8.34 -14.07
C PRO A 189 -5.32 -9.51 -13.81
N PHE A 190 -4.95 -9.71 -12.54
CA PHE A 190 -4.02 -10.77 -12.12
C PHE A 190 -4.65 -11.73 -11.11
N ASP A 191 -4.24 -13.00 -11.15
CA ASP A 191 -4.50 -13.99 -10.09
C ASP A 191 -3.15 -14.46 -9.53
N ILE A 192 -2.83 -13.98 -8.32
CA ILE A 192 -1.52 -14.21 -7.71
C ILE A 192 -1.64 -15.45 -6.82
N ILE A 193 -0.86 -16.49 -7.08
CA ILE A 193 -0.98 -17.82 -6.45
C ILE A 193 0.19 -18.04 -5.50
N GLY A 194 -0.12 -18.49 -4.27
CA GLY A 194 0.82 -18.81 -3.18
C GLY A 194 1.75 -20.01 -3.45
N ASP A 195 2.48 -20.42 -2.43
CA ASP A 195 3.46 -21.51 -2.50
C ASP A 195 2.77 -22.86 -2.75
N ILE A 196 3.20 -23.59 -3.78
CA ILE A 196 2.53 -24.82 -4.27
C ILE A 196 3.22 -26.08 -3.74
N HIS A 197 4.55 -26.08 -3.66
CA HIS A 197 5.35 -27.20 -3.14
C HIS A 197 4.95 -28.57 -3.72
N GLY A 198 4.88 -28.69 -5.06
CA GLY A 198 4.57 -29.96 -5.72
C GLY A 198 3.12 -30.48 -5.57
N CYS A 199 2.21 -29.67 -5.01
CA CYS A 199 0.79 -30.00 -4.85
C CYS A 199 0.01 -29.77 -6.15
N SER A 200 0.21 -30.64 -7.15
CA SER A 200 -0.36 -30.48 -8.50
C SER A 200 -1.90 -30.56 -8.52
N ALA A 201 -2.51 -31.43 -7.73
CA ALA A 201 -3.97 -31.57 -7.67
C ALA A 201 -4.66 -30.31 -7.12
N GLU A 202 -4.09 -29.72 -6.07
CA GLU A 202 -4.54 -28.46 -5.50
C GLU A 202 -4.36 -27.30 -6.47
N LEU A 203 -3.25 -27.26 -7.23
CA LEU A 203 -3.03 -26.25 -8.28
C LEU A 203 -4.11 -26.32 -9.36
N GLU A 204 -4.40 -27.50 -9.90
CA GLU A 204 -5.44 -27.66 -10.93
C GLU A 204 -6.83 -27.30 -10.39
N SER A 205 -7.13 -27.69 -9.14
CA SER A 205 -8.38 -27.35 -8.46
C SER A 205 -8.54 -25.84 -8.28
N LEU A 206 -7.48 -25.15 -7.87
CA LEU A 206 -7.47 -23.70 -7.71
C LEU A 206 -7.61 -22.99 -9.06
N LEU A 207 -6.86 -23.42 -10.07
CA LEU A 207 -6.94 -22.86 -11.43
C LEU A 207 -8.35 -23.01 -12.00
N ALA A 208 -8.98 -24.18 -11.85
CA ALA A 208 -10.37 -24.40 -12.26
C ALA A 208 -11.35 -23.48 -11.52
N LYS A 209 -11.20 -23.35 -10.19
CA LYS A 209 -12.02 -22.44 -9.36
C LYS A 209 -11.84 -20.96 -9.76
N LEU A 210 -10.63 -20.58 -10.16
CA LEU A 210 -10.33 -19.24 -10.64
C LEU A 210 -10.88 -18.95 -12.03
N GLY A 211 -11.18 -19.97 -12.84
CA GLY A 211 -11.71 -19.85 -14.21
C GLY A 211 -10.70 -20.14 -15.33
N TYR A 212 -9.57 -20.79 -15.01
CA TYR A 212 -8.59 -21.20 -16.01
C TYR A 212 -8.95 -22.56 -16.62
N HIS A 213 -8.86 -22.65 -17.94
CA HIS A 213 -8.94 -23.90 -18.71
C HIS A 213 -7.65 -24.04 -19.52
N ASP A 214 -6.94 -25.16 -19.34
CA ASP A 214 -5.63 -25.41 -19.95
C ASP A 214 -4.61 -24.27 -19.77
N GLY A 215 -4.67 -23.59 -18.63
CA GLY A 215 -3.75 -22.50 -18.30
C GLY A 215 -4.11 -21.16 -18.95
N VAL A 216 -5.31 -21.02 -19.52
CA VAL A 216 -5.84 -19.77 -20.10
C VAL A 216 -7.11 -19.36 -19.35
N HIS A 217 -7.21 -18.09 -18.97
CA HIS A 217 -8.42 -17.53 -18.35
C HIS A 217 -9.35 -16.93 -19.41
N ALA A 218 -10.65 -17.27 -19.37
CA ALA A 218 -11.62 -16.82 -20.37
C ALA A 218 -11.75 -15.27 -20.44
N GLU A 219 -11.64 -14.61 -19.30
CA GLU A 219 -11.69 -13.14 -19.19
C GLU A 219 -10.32 -12.45 -19.35
N GLY A 220 -9.28 -13.20 -19.75
CA GLY A 220 -7.94 -12.64 -20.01
C GLY A 220 -7.13 -12.28 -18.77
N ARG A 221 -7.43 -12.86 -17.60
CA ARG A 221 -6.61 -12.73 -16.38
C ARG A 221 -5.26 -13.42 -16.57
N THR A 222 -4.21 -12.87 -15.95
CA THR A 222 -2.85 -13.42 -15.97
C THR A 222 -2.50 -14.00 -14.61
N ALA A 223 -2.07 -15.26 -14.55
CA ALA A 223 -1.62 -15.88 -13.31
C ALA A 223 -0.23 -15.34 -12.89
N VAL A 224 0.01 -15.18 -11.59
CA VAL A 224 1.33 -14.78 -11.07
C VAL A 224 1.72 -15.69 -9.91
N PHE A 225 2.72 -16.53 -10.10
CA PHE A 225 3.20 -17.46 -9.07
C PHE A 225 4.26 -16.81 -8.17
N VAL A 226 4.09 -16.90 -6.85
CA VAL A 226 5.00 -16.27 -5.86
C VAL A 226 6.27 -17.08 -5.56
N GLY A 227 6.45 -18.23 -6.19
CA GLY A 227 7.62 -19.11 -6.00
C GLY A 227 7.26 -20.40 -5.26
N ASP A 228 8.29 -21.16 -4.87
CA ASP A 228 8.17 -22.44 -4.15
C ASP A 228 7.17 -23.39 -4.82
N LEU A 229 7.42 -23.64 -6.10
CA LEU A 229 6.72 -24.59 -6.96
C LEU A 229 7.10 -26.04 -6.63
N VAL A 230 8.34 -26.26 -6.20
CA VAL A 230 8.94 -27.58 -5.98
C VAL A 230 9.13 -27.91 -4.50
N ASP A 231 9.62 -29.13 -4.24
CA ASP A 231 9.94 -29.71 -2.94
C ASP A 231 8.72 -30.07 -2.10
N ARG A 232 8.89 -31.09 -1.24
CA ARG A 232 7.92 -31.62 -0.26
C ARG A 232 6.73 -32.39 -0.83
N GLY A 233 5.94 -31.78 -1.71
CA GLY A 233 4.70 -32.40 -2.20
C GLY A 233 4.93 -33.52 -3.22
N PRO A 234 3.84 -34.17 -3.66
CA PRO A 234 3.89 -35.44 -4.36
C PRO A 234 4.36 -35.35 -5.82
N ASP A 235 4.24 -34.18 -6.46
CA ASP A 235 4.38 -34.08 -7.92
C ASP A 235 4.94 -32.71 -8.38
N SER A 236 6.21 -32.45 -8.04
CA SER A 236 6.93 -31.27 -8.53
C SER A 236 7.02 -31.22 -10.08
N PRO A 237 7.24 -32.34 -10.81
CA PRO A 237 7.28 -32.31 -12.27
C PRO A 237 5.99 -31.82 -12.93
N ALA A 238 4.80 -32.23 -12.47
CA ALA A 238 3.54 -31.73 -13.05
C ALA A 238 3.33 -30.24 -12.78
N VAL A 239 3.63 -29.76 -11.57
CA VAL A 239 3.58 -28.32 -11.25
C VAL A 239 4.50 -27.53 -12.17
N LEU A 240 5.74 -27.99 -12.34
CA LEU A 240 6.71 -27.35 -13.24
C LEU A 240 6.20 -27.30 -14.68
N ARG A 241 5.70 -28.42 -15.23
CA ARG A 241 5.13 -28.44 -16.59
C ARG A 241 3.98 -27.45 -16.75
N ARG A 242 3.05 -27.39 -15.78
CA ARG A 242 1.90 -26.47 -15.83
C ARG A 242 2.36 -25.01 -15.81
N VAL A 243 3.19 -24.65 -14.83
CA VAL A 243 3.65 -23.25 -14.65
C VAL A 243 4.54 -22.82 -15.82
N MET A 244 5.50 -23.65 -16.23
CA MET A 244 6.37 -23.36 -17.38
C MET A 244 5.56 -23.22 -18.67
N GLY A 245 4.56 -24.08 -18.88
CA GLY A 245 3.64 -23.99 -20.02
C GLY A 245 2.87 -22.67 -20.06
N MET A 246 2.31 -22.23 -18.92
CA MET A 246 1.60 -20.95 -18.83
C MET A 246 2.52 -19.75 -19.04
N VAL A 247 3.73 -19.78 -18.49
CA VAL A 247 4.73 -18.71 -18.68
C VAL A 247 5.17 -18.65 -20.15
N ALA A 248 5.42 -19.80 -20.79
CA ALA A 248 5.77 -19.86 -22.21
C ALA A 248 4.63 -19.39 -23.12
N ALA A 249 3.37 -19.64 -22.75
CA ALA A 249 2.18 -19.16 -23.44
C ALA A 249 1.87 -17.66 -23.20
N GLY A 250 2.57 -17.01 -22.26
CA GLY A 250 2.35 -15.61 -21.89
C GLY A 250 1.09 -15.39 -21.04
N THR A 251 0.51 -16.45 -20.46
CA THR A 251 -0.66 -16.39 -19.58
C THR A 251 -0.29 -16.38 -18.10
N ALA A 252 1.00 -16.52 -17.77
CA ALA A 252 1.50 -16.40 -16.42
C ALA A 252 2.85 -15.68 -16.29
N LEU A 253 3.10 -15.17 -15.09
CA LEU A 253 4.40 -14.72 -14.58
C LEU A 253 4.81 -15.58 -13.38
N CYS A 254 6.10 -15.71 -13.13
CA CYS A 254 6.61 -16.47 -11.98
C CYS A 254 7.84 -15.80 -11.39
N VAL A 255 7.88 -15.63 -10.07
CA VAL A 255 9.10 -15.28 -9.33
C VAL A 255 9.70 -16.56 -8.73
N PRO A 256 11.01 -16.63 -8.46
CA PRO A 256 11.60 -17.79 -7.81
C PRO A 256 11.37 -17.73 -6.31
N GLY A 257 11.13 -18.87 -5.70
CA GLY A 257 11.24 -19.08 -4.26
C GLY A 257 12.61 -19.63 -3.85
N ASN A 258 12.81 -19.81 -2.55
CA ASN A 258 14.08 -20.36 -2.06
C ASN A 258 14.27 -21.83 -2.46
N HIS A 259 13.18 -22.56 -2.71
CA HIS A 259 13.23 -23.94 -3.17
C HIS A 259 13.70 -24.03 -4.63
N GLU A 260 13.18 -23.20 -5.55
CA GLU A 260 13.71 -23.12 -6.93
C GLU A 260 15.18 -22.70 -6.93
N ASN A 261 15.58 -21.74 -6.09
CA ASN A 261 16.98 -21.31 -6.02
C ASN A 261 17.92 -22.41 -5.48
N LYS A 262 17.42 -23.31 -4.62
CA LYS A 262 18.17 -24.46 -4.12
C LYS A 262 18.25 -25.56 -5.19
N PHE A 263 17.13 -25.89 -5.82
CA PHE A 263 17.05 -26.88 -6.89
C PHE A 263 17.85 -26.46 -8.13
N GLY A 264 17.79 -25.19 -8.54
CA GLY A 264 18.60 -24.66 -9.63
C GLY A 264 20.11 -24.73 -9.37
N ARG A 265 20.55 -24.64 -8.10
CA ARG A 265 21.97 -24.89 -7.74
C ARG A 265 22.33 -26.36 -7.88
N TYR A 266 21.44 -27.27 -7.49
CA TYR A 266 21.59 -28.71 -7.68
C TYR A 266 21.73 -29.07 -9.16
N LEU A 267 20.84 -28.56 -10.03
CA LEU A 267 20.89 -28.77 -11.49
C LEU A 267 22.16 -28.22 -12.16
N LYS A 268 22.89 -27.31 -11.49
CA LYS A 268 24.20 -26.80 -11.92
C LYS A 268 25.38 -27.64 -11.41
N GLY A 269 25.12 -28.77 -10.78
CA GLY A 269 26.14 -29.64 -10.20
C GLY A 269 26.80 -29.08 -8.93
N ARG A 270 26.16 -28.11 -8.24
CA ARG A 270 26.68 -27.61 -6.96
C ARG A 270 26.24 -28.53 -5.83
N THR A 271 27.13 -28.77 -4.87
CA THR A 271 26.79 -29.47 -3.64
C THR A 271 25.78 -28.67 -2.82
N VAL A 272 24.61 -29.25 -2.58
CA VAL A 272 23.55 -28.68 -1.73
C VAL A 272 23.07 -29.74 -0.73
N GLN A 273 22.56 -29.33 0.42
CA GLN A 273 21.99 -30.25 1.39
C GLN A 273 20.58 -30.70 0.97
N HIS A 274 20.30 -32.00 1.00
CA HIS A 274 19.00 -32.57 0.66
C HIS A 274 18.05 -32.48 1.87
N THR A 275 17.65 -31.26 2.20
CA THR A 275 16.77 -30.94 3.33
C THR A 275 15.54 -30.17 2.85
N HIS A 276 14.49 -30.13 3.68
CA HIS A 276 13.25 -29.37 3.44
C HIS A 276 12.48 -29.78 2.17
N GLY A 277 12.53 -31.05 1.76
CA GLY A 277 11.76 -31.53 0.62
C GLY A 277 12.53 -31.68 -0.71
N LEU A 278 13.82 -31.32 -0.74
CA LEU A 278 14.62 -31.40 -1.97
C LEU A 278 14.88 -32.84 -2.43
N ALA A 279 14.95 -33.80 -1.50
CA ALA A 279 15.21 -35.20 -1.83
C ALA A 279 14.07 -35.78 -2.68
N GLU A 280 12.84 -35.39 -2.36
CA GLU A 280 11.60 -35.76 -3.03
C GLU A 280 11.59 -35.24 -4.47
N THR A 281 11.89 -33.95 -4.68
CA THR A 281 12.02 -33.38 -6.03
C THR A 281 13.10 -34.07 -6.85
N VAL A 282 14.28 -34.33 -6.26
CA VAL A 282 15.37 -35.00 -6.96
C VAL A 282 14.94 -36.40 -7.42
N ALA A 283 14.33 -37.19 -6.54
CA ALA A 283 13.83 -38.53 -6.88
C ALA A 283 12.72 -38.49 -7.94
N GLN A 284 11.77 -37.54 -7.84
CA GLN A 284 10.72 -37.33 -8.84
C GLN A 284 11.33 -37.01 -10.22
N MET A 285 12.37 -36.18 -10.25
CA MET A 285 13.03 -35.75 -11.49
C MET A 285 13.92 -36.84 -12.10
N GLU A 286 14.36 -37.87 -11.36
CA GLU A 286 15.13 -39.01 -11.88
C GLU A 286 14.37 -39.80 -12.98
N GLY A 287 13.03 -39.80 -12.95
CA GLY A 287 12.18 -40.42 -13.97
C GLY A 287 11.93 -39.57 -15.22
N GLU A 288 12.32 -38.30 -15.21
CA GLU A 288 12.05 -37.34 -16.29
C GLU A 288 13.13 -37.33 -17.39
N SER A 289 12.77 -36.88 -18.60
CA SER A 289 13.73 -36.77 -19.70
C SER A 289 14.78 -35.68 -19.45
N GLU A 290 15.97 -35.86 -20.03
CA GLU A 290 17.03 -34.85 -20.00
C GLU A 290 16.56 -33.53 -20.63
N GLU A 291 15.71 -33.56 -21.68
CA GLU A 291 15.18 -32.34 -22.28
C GLU A 291 14.33 -31.53 -21.30
N PHE A 292 13.47 -32.20 -20.53
CA PHE A 292 12.64 -31.53 -19.52
C PHE A 292 13.50 -30.97 -18.39
N ARG A 293 14.50 -31.72 -17.89
CA ARG A 293 15.45 -31.21 -16.88
C ARG A 293 16.19 -29.96 -17.37
N ASP A 294 16.60 -29.95 -18.64
CA ASP A 294 17.25 -28.79 -19.27
C ASP A 294 16.30 -27.60 -19.43
N GLU A 295 15.03 -27.86 -19.71
CA GLU A 295 13.99 -26.84 -19.73
C GLU A 295 13.78 -26.21 -18.35
N VAL A 296 13.65 -27.03 -17.31
CA VAL A 296 13.51 -26.59 -15.92
C VAL A 296 14.73 -25.77 -15.48
N ARG A 297 15.94 -26.22 -15.83
CA ARG A 297 17.18 -25.48 -15.54
C ARG A 297 17.15 -24.09 -16.16
N ARG A 298 16.75 -23.97 -17.44
CA ARG A 298 16.65 -22.67 -18.13
C ARG A 298 15.55 -21.79 -17.54
N PHE A 299 14.40 -22.38 -17.18
CA PHE A 299 13.30 -21.69 -16.54
C PHE A 299 13.73 -21.07 -15.22
N VAL A 300 14.25 -21.88 -14.28
CA VAL A 300 14.70 -21.42 -12.95
C VAL A 300 15.79 -20.35 -13.05
N ASP A 301 16.72 -20.49 -14.00
CA ASP A 301 17.77 -19.51 -14.24
C ASP A 301 17.26 -18.18 -14.78
N GLY A 302 16.15 -18.20 -15.51
CA GLY A 302 15.51 -17.01 -16.08
C GLY A 302 14.63 -16.23 -15.11
N LEU A 303 14.27 -16.81 -13.96
CA LEU A 303 13.35 -16.19 -13.00
C LEU A 303 13.91 -14.91 -12.37
N VAL A 304 13.06 -13.88 -12.32
CA VAL A 304 13.36 -12.54 -11.80
C VAL A 304 12.88 -12.46 -10.35
N SER A 305 13.70 -11.90 -9.45
CA SER A 305 13.46 -11.99 -8.00
C SER A 305 12.17 -11.36 -7.49
N HIS A 306 11.62 -10.40 -8.24
CA HIS A 306 10.31 -9.80 -7.98
C HIS A 306 9.81 -9.11 -9.25
N TYR A 307 8.52 -8.81 -9.30
CA TYR A 307 7.92 -7.95 -10.33
C TYR A 307 7.24 -6.74 -9.69
N VAL A 308 7.39 -5.59 -10.34
CA VAL A 308 6.61 -4.37 -10.08
C VAL A 308 5.58 -4.25 -11.20
N LEU A 309 4.31 -4.32 -10.84
CA LEU A 309 3.16 -4.40 -11.74
C LEU A 309 2.20 -3.22 -11.51
N ASP A 310 1.21 -3.11 -12.38
CA ASP A 310 0.05 -2.23 -12.22
C ASP A 310 0.42 -0.75 -11.96
N GLY A 311 1.28 -0.20 -12.83
CA GLY A 311 1.75 1.18 -12.70
C GLY A 311 2.59 1.43 -11.43
N GLY A 312 3.09 0.38 -10.76
CA GLY A 312 3.82 0.48 -9.50
C GLY A 312 2.95 0.29 -8.26
N ARG A 313 1.68 -0.10 -8.41
CA ARG A 313 0.76 -0.36 -7.29
C ARG A 313 0.84 -1.76 -6.73
N LEU A 314 1.48 -2.69 -7.43
CA LEU A 314 1.58 -4.09 -7.03
C LEU A 314 3.04 -4.56 -7.12
N VAL A 315 3.52 -5.21 -6.07
CA VAL A 315 4.81 -5.89 -6.04
C VAL A 315 4.59 -7.35 -5.66
N VAL A 316 5.11 -8.26 -6.48
CA VAL A 316 5.07 -9.70 -6.22
C VAL A 316 6.49 -10.22 -6.03
N CYS A 317 6.72 -10.92 -4.92
CA CYS A 317 8.01 -11.48 -4.51
C CYS A 317 7.78 -12.69 -3.62
N HIS A 318 8.80 -13.53 -3.37
CA HIS A 318 8.59 -14.75 -2.60
C HIS A 318 8.56 -14.52 -1.07
N ALA A 319 9.60 -13.94 -0.48
CA ALA A 319 9.74 -13.80 0.97
C ALA A 319 9.40 -12.41 1.53
N GLY A 320 8.75 -11.56 0.73
CA GLY A 320 8.48 -10.16 1.06
C GLY A 320 9.57 -9.19 0.62
N LEU A 321 9.21 -7.91 0.48
CA LEU A 321 10.14 -6.88 -0.02
C LEU A 321 9.77 -5.46 0.46
N PRO A 322 10.63 -4.77 1.24
CA PRO A 322 10.40 -3.40 1.65
C PRO A 322 10.49 -2.42 0.47
N GLU A 323 9.80 -1.28 0.57
CA GLU A 323 9.65 -0.29 -0.51
C GLU A 323 10.98 0.18 -1.10
N LYS A 324 12.01 0.34 -0.25
CA LYS A 324 13.36 0.74 -0.70
C LYS A 324 13.97 -0.18 -1.77
N TYR A 325 13.51 -1.43 -1.85
CA TYR A 325 13.98 -2.43 -2.81
C TYR A 325 13.07 -2.62 -4.03
N HIS A 326 11.92 -1.97 -4.09
CA HIS A 326 10.98 -2.10 -5.20
C HIS A 326 11.63 -1.65 -6.51
N GLY A 327 11.65 -2.54 -7.51
CA GLY A 327 12.28 -2.31 -8.79
C GLY A 327 13.83 -2.25 -8.73
N ARG A 328 14.47 -2.51 -7.60
CA ARG A 328 15.94 -2.46 -7.49
C ARG A 328 16.59 -3.76 -7.96
N THR A 329 17.85 -3.70 -8.38
CA THR A 329 18.56 -4.88 -8.93
C THR A 329 19.93 -5.01 -8.28
N SER A 330 20.03 -5.87 -7.28
CA SER A 330 21.30 -6.26 -6.66
C SER A 330 21.22 -7.67 -6.10
N GLY A 331 22.39 -8.28 -5.81
CA GLY A 331 22.43 -9.59 -5.14
C GLY A 331 21.77 -9.55 -3.76
N ARG A 332 21.88 -8.42 -3.05
CA ARG A 332 21.22 -8.19 -1.76
C ARG A 332 19.70 -8.17 -1.89
N VAL A 333 19.17 -7.44 -2.88
CA VAL A 333 17.73 -7.40 -3.17
C VAL A 333 17.21 -8.78 -3.54
N ARG A 334 17.92 -9.52 -4.41
CA ARG A 334 17.56 -10.90 -4.77
C ARG A 334 17.57 -11.83 -3.56
N SER A 335 18.56 -11.72 -2.68
CA SER A 335 18.62 -12.52 -1.46
C SER A 335 17.46 -12.21 -0.52
N HIS A 336 17.13 -10.94 -0.32
CA HIS A 336 16.02 -10.53 0.55
C HIS A 336 14.67 -11.03 0.02
N ALA A 337 14.43 -10.88 -1.29
CA ALA A 337 13.21 -11.37 -1.93
C ALA A 337 13.03 -12.90 -1.88
N LEU A 338 14.12 -13.65 -1.70
CA LEU A 338 14.11 -15.12 -1.64
C LEU A 338 14.06 -15.68 -0.21
N TYR A 339 14.65 -14.99 0.77
CA TYR A 339 14.91 -15.55 2.10
C TYR A 339 14.35 -14.69 3.25
N GLY A 340 13.96 -13.45 2.97
CA GLY A 340 13.67 -12.45 3.99
C GLY A 340 14.92 -11.98 4.74
N GLU A 341 14.71 -11.25 5.84
CA GLU A 341 15.77 -10.80 6.76
C GLU A 341 15.64 -11.52 8.10
N THR A 342 16.72 -12.15 8.54
CA THR A 342 16.77 -12.92 9.79
C THR A 342 17.36 -12.09 10.92
N THR A 343 16.93 -12.34 12.16
CA THR A 343 17.49 -11.70 13.37
C THR A 343 18.87 -12.27 13.74
N GLY A 344 19.22 -13.43 13.16
CA GLY A 344 20.40 -14.22 13.52
C GLY A 344 20.11 -15.28 14.59
N GLU A 345 18.92 -15.25 15.20
CA GLU A 345 18.47 -16.25 16.16
C GLU A 345 17.74 -17.41 15.45
N THR A 346 17.68 -18.55 16.13
CA THR A 346 16.88 -19.71 15.72
C THR A 346 15.79 -19.96 16.76
N ASP A 347 14.58 -20.26 16.31
CA ASP A 347 13.47 -20.62 17.18
C ASP A 347 13.65 -22.01 17.81
N GLU A 348 12.69 -22.41 18.65
CA GLU A 348 12.67 -23.72 19.32
C GLU A 348 12.60 -24.91 18.35
N PHE A 349 12.21 -24.67 17.09
CA PHE A 349 12.15 -25.66 16.02
C PHE A 349 13.43 -25.66 15.15
N GLY A 350 14.44 -24.86 15.51
CA GLY A 350 15.70 -24.75 14.78
C GLY A 350 15.60 -23.94 13.48
N LEU A 351 14.51 -23.19 13.29
CA LEU A 351 14.29 -22.35 12.11
C LEU A 351 14.75 -20.91 12.38
N PRO A 352 15.29 -20.18 11.37
CA PRO A 352 15.70 -18.80 11.56
C PRO A 352 14.52 -17.88 11.92
N VAL A 353 14.67 -17.11 13.01
CA VAL A 353 13.74 -16.04 13.37
C VAL A 353 13.93 -14.88 12.39
N ARG A 354 12.82 -14.34 11.89
CA ARG A 354 12.79 -13.27 10.89
C ARG A 354 12.21 -11.99 11.46
N TYR A 355 12.70 -10.85 10.98
CA TYR A 355 12.10 -9.56 11.33
C TYR A 355 10.70 -9.44 10.69
N PRO A 356 9.69 -8.97 11.44
CA PRO A 356 8.32 -8.84 10.94
C PRO A 356 8.15 -7.57 10.08
N TRP A 357 8.90 -7.47 8.98
CA TRP A 357 8.96 -6.26 8.14
C TRP A 357 7.59 -5.77 7.64
N ALA A 358 6.62 -6.67 7.48
CA ALA A 358 5.24 -6.37 7.10
C ALA A 358 4.52 -5.46 8.12
N GLU A 359 4.85 -5.58 9.41
CA GLU A 359 4.31 -4.74 10.49
C GLU A 359 4.77 -3.27 10.38
N ASP A 360 5.96 -3.05 9.83
CA ASP A 360 6.56 -1.73 9.66
C ASP A 360 6.44 -1.19 8.22
N TYR A 361 5.87 -1.97 7.31
CA TYR A 361 5.72 -1.54 5.94
C TYR A 361 4.73 -0.36 5.86
N ARG A 362 5.13 0.71 5.17
CA ARG A 362 4.33 1.93 4.94
C ARG A 362 4.37 2.36 3.47
N GLY A 363 4.80 1.46 2.59
CA GLY A 363 4.97 1.75 1.17
C GLY A 363 3.65 1.77 0.41
N ARG A 364 3.66 2.43 -0.74
CA ARG A 364 2.43 2.66 -1.53
C ARG A 364 1.93 1.41 -2.25
N ALA A 365 2.84 0.56 -2.73
CA ALA A 365 2.48 -0.64 -3.46
C ALA A 365 1.93 -1.71 -2.51
N ALA A 366 0.94 -2.47 -2.98
CA ALA A 366 0.57 -3.73 -2.35
C ALA A 366 1.71 -4.74 -2.54
N VAL A 367 2.16 -5.39 -1.47
CA VAL A 367 3.20 -6.43 -1.56
C VAL A 367 2.60 -7.79 -1.29
N VAL A 368 2.63 -8.66 -2.30
CA VAL A 368 2.05 -10.01 -2.27
C VAL A 368 3.19 -11.03 -2.29
N TYR A 369 3.19 -11.96 -1.34
CA TYR A 369 4.30 -12.87 -1.10
C TYR A 369 3.88 -14.20 -0.48
N GLY A 370 4.82 -15.14 -0.33
CA GLY A 370 4.66 -16.46 0.31
C GLY A 370 5.73 -16.73 1.39
N HIS A 371 6.44 -17.85 1.30
CA HIS A 371 7.65 -18.24 2.06
C HIS A 371 7.45 -18.74 3.50
N THR A 372 6.62 -18.04 4.29
CA THR A 372 6.37 -18.41 5.69
C THR A 372 4.90 -18.74 5.87
N PRO A 373 4.56 -20.03 6.09
CA PRO A 373 3.17 -20.46 6.16
C PRO A 373 2.41 -19.72 7.26
N VAL A 374 1.24 -19.19 6.92
CA VAL A 374 0.28 -18.59 7.85
C VAL A 374 -1.06 -19.34 7.80
N PRO A 375 -1.85 -19.41 8.88
CA PRO A 375 -3.12 -20.12 8.87
C PRO A 375 -4.14 -19.55 7.88
N GLU A 376 -4.19 -18.23 7.77
CA GLU A 376 -5.12 -17.49 6.90
C GLU A 376 -4.37 -16.31 6.25
N ALA A 377 -4.60 -16.10 4.95
CA ALA A 377 -4.07 -14.95 4.24
C ALA A 377 -4.82 -13.68 4.69
N THR A 378 -4.10 -12.73 5.29
CA THR A 378 -4.69 -11.48 5.81
C THR A 378 -3.87 -10.29 5.36
N TRP A 379 -4.56 -9.16 5.10
CA TRP A 379 -3.89 -7.91 4.76
C TRP A 379 -3.32 -7.26 6.02
N LEU A 380 -2.01 -7.02 6.02
CA LEU A 380 -1.30 -6.27 7.05
C LEU A 380 -0.53 -5.12 6.39
N ASN A 381 -0.88 -3.88 6.72
CA ASN A 381 -0.23 -2.68 6.18
C ASN A 381 -0.05 -2.69 4.66
N ASN A 382 -1.05 -3.12 3.88
CA ASN A 382 -0.93 -3.24 2.41
C ASN A 382 0.05 -4.35 1.94
N THR A 383 0.31 -5.34 2.78
CA THR A 383 1.06 -6.56 2.45
C THR A 383 0.19 -7.78 2.74
N ILE A 384 0.43 -8.90 2.05
CA ILE A 384 -0.31 -10.15 2.27
C ILE A 384 0.55 -11.37 1.92
N CYS A 385 0.60 -12.33 2.85
CA CYS A 385 1.19 -13.65 2.64
C CYS A 385 0.12 -14.62 2.10
N LEU A 386 0.43 -15.31 1.00
CA LEU A 386 -0.42 -16.31 0.34
C LEU A 386 0.04 -17.74 0.58
N ASP A 387 1.17 -17.94 1.26
CA ASP A 387 1.55 -19.27 1.74
C ASP A 387 0.67 -19.62 2.95
N THR A 388 -0.37 -20.40 2.66
CA THR A 388 -1.30 -20.94 3.66
C THR A 388 -1.06 -22.43 3.94
N GLY A 389 0.16 -22.90 3.67
CA GLY A 389 0.62 -24.23 4.03
C GLY A 389 -0.10 -25.38 3.30
N ALA A 390 -0.40 -25.23 2.00
CA ALA A 390 -1.08 -26.26 1.20
C ALA A 390 -0.46 -27.66 1.39
N VAL A 391 0.87 -27.76 1.25
CA VAL A 391 1.60 -29.03 1.39
C VAL A 391 1.52 -29.66 2.78
N PHE A 392 1.25 -28.84 3.80
CA PHE A 392 1.14 -29.25 5.20
C PHE A 392 -0.31 -29.54 5.62
N GLY A 393 -1.25 -29.63 4.67
CA GLY A 393 -2.67 -29.88 4.94
C GLY A 393 -3.51 -28.61 5.19
N GLY A 394 -2.96 -27.43 4.87
CA GLY A 394 -3.66 -26.15 4.91
C GLY A 394 -4.50 -25.91 3.66
N LYS A 395 -4.25 -24.79 2.99
CA LYS A 395 -4.96 -24.38 1.76
C LYS A 395 -3.96 -23.92 0.70
N LEU A 396 -4.30 -24.07 -0.57
CA LEU A 396 -3.64 -23.33 -1.64
C LEU A 396 -4.46 -22.06 -1.93
N THR A 397 -3.82 -20.91 -1.79
CA THR A 397 -4.49 -19.60 -1.79
C THR A 397 -4.03 -18.72 -2.95
N ALA A 398 -4.98 -18.01 -3.54
CA ALA A 398 -4.75 -16.98 -4.55
C ALA A 398 -5.37 -15.63 -4.13
N LEU A 399 -4.81 -14.55 -4.67
CA LEU A 399 -5.36 -13.20 -4.59
C LEU A 399 -5.75 -12.71 -5.99
N ARG A 400 -7.02 -12.34 -6.18
CA ARG A 400 -7.48 -11.61 -7.36
C ARG A 400 -7.13 -10.13 -7.23
N TRP A 401 -6.42 -9.59 -8.21
CA TRP A 401 -6.06 -8.18 -8.30
C TRP A 401 -6.66 -7.54 -9.55
N PRO A 402 -7.28 -6.34 -9.47
CA PRO A 402 -7.26 -5.39 -8.35
C PRO A 402 -8.36 -5.55 -7.29
N GLU A 403 -9.19 -6.60 -7.39
CA GLU A 403 -10.37 -6.81 -6.55
C GLU A 403 -10.02 -7.01 -5.06
N ARG A 404 -8.80 -7.50 -4.77
CA ARG A 404 -8.31 -7.92 -3.46
C ARG A 404 -9.13 -9.04 -2.83
N GLU A 405 -9.74 -9.87 -3.67
CA GLU A 405 -10.51 -11.04 -3.27
C GLU A 405 -9.58 -12.24 -3.08
N ILE A 406 -9.74 -12.95 -1.97
CA ILE A 406 -8.99 -14.17 -1.67
C ILE A 406 -9.79 -15.37 -2.19
N VAL A 407 -9.15 -16.24 -2.96
CA VAL A 407 -9.72 -17.49 -3.47
C VAL A 407 -8.83 -18.63 -3.05
N ASP A 408 -9.35 -19.61 -2.32
CA ASP A 408 -8.59 -20.75 -1.85
C ASP A 408 -9.27 -22.10 -2.12
N VAL A 409 -8.47 -23.16 -2.13
CA VAL A 409 -8.91 -24.57 -2.10
C VAL A 409 -8.22 -25.30 -0.94
N PRO A 410 -8.93 -26.16 -0.19
CA PRO A 410 -8.30 -26.97 0.84
C PRO A 410 -7.33 -27.98 0.23
N ALA A 411 -6.25 -28.28 0.95
CA ALA A 411 -5.37 -29.40 0.59
C ALA A 411 -6.14 -30.73 0.66
N GLU A 412 -5.84 -31.67 -0.25
CA GLU A 412 -6.49 -32.98 -0.24
C GLU A 412 -6.10 -33.79 1.01
N ARG A 413 -4.86 -33.58 1.48
CA ARG A 413 -4.28 -34.17 2.69
C ARG A 413 -3.01 -33.44 3.09
N THR A 414 -2.46 -33.80 4.25
CA THR A 414 -1.08 -33.47 4.61
C THR A 414 -0.13 -34.28 3.75
N TRP A 415 0.57 -33.62 2.81
CA TRP A 415 1.54 -34.25 1.92
C TRP A 415 2.94 -34.34 2.55
N TYR A 416 3.26 -33.38 3.42
CA TYR A 416 4.51 -33.31 4.16
C TYR A 416 4.22 -32.87 5.59
N GLU A 417 4.89 -33.49 6.56
CA GLU A 417 4.67 -33.13 7.97
C GLU A 417 5.36 -31.79 8.30
N PRO A 418 4.63 -30.80 8.86
CA PRO A 418 5.22 -29.51 9.18
C PRO A 418 6.15 -29.63 10.40
N VAL A 419 7.36 -29.08 10.28
CA VAL A 419 8.32 -28.99 11.40
C VAL A 419 7.78 -28.10 12.52
N ARG A 420 7.09 -27.02 12.14
CA ARG A 420 6.36 -26.12 13.04
C ARG A 420 4.87 -26.27 12.75
N PRO A 421 4.01 -26.58 13.74
CA PRO A 421 2.57 -26.68 13.53
C PRO A 421 2.01 -25.45 12.82
N LEU A 422 1.20 -25.63 11.78
CA LEU A 422 0.58 -24.51 11.06
C LEU A 422 -0.31 -23.66 11.99
N ARG A 423 -0.99 -24.31 12.94
CA ARG A 423 -1.67 -23.66 14.05
C ARG A 423 -0.76 -23.72 15.27
N VAL A 424 0.05 -22.69 15.45
CA VAL A 424 0.53 -22.38 16.80
C VAL A 424 -0.43 -21.32 17.32
N ASP A 425 -1.14 -21.61 18.41
CA ASP A 425 -1.74 -20.60 19.30
C ASP A 425 -0.58 -19.83 19.95
N ALA A 426 0.27 -19.20 19.14
CA ALA A 426 1.40 -18.44 19.62
C ALA A 426 0.84 -17.16 20.26
N PRO A 427 1.10 -16.93 21.56
CA PRO A 427 0.86 -15.63 22.15
C PRO A 427 1.67 -14.60 21.34
N GLY A 428 1.02 -13.51 20.92
CA GLY A 428 1.67 -12.41 20.21
C GLY A 428 1.13 -12.11 18.82
N GLY A 429 0.57 -13.09 18.10
CA GLY A 429 0.01 -12.84 16.75
C GLY A 429 -1.36 -12.15 16.78
N GLN A 430 -2.18 -12.47 17.78
CA GLN A 430 -3.48 -11.84 18.06
C GLN A 430 -3.40 -10.73 19.13
N ASP A 431 -2.27 -10.62 19.85
CA ASP A 431 -2.14 -9.69 20.98
C ASP A 431 -2.09 -8.22 20.53
N GLY A 432 -1.94 -7.98 19.22
CA GLY A 432 -1.78 -6.65 18.67
C GLY A 432 -0.41 -6.08 19.04
N ARG A 433 0.21 -5.38 18.10
CA ARG A 433 1.38 -4.56 18.42
C ARG A 433 0.94 -3.48 19.43
N PRO A 434 1.72 -3.17 20.48
CA PRO A 434 1.53 -1.92 21.20
C PRO A 434 1.63 -0.75 20.20
N LEU A 435 0.60 0.09 20.16
CA LEU A 435 0.53 1.24 19.25
C LEU A 435 1.85 2.03 19.28
N ASP A 436 2.49 2.21 18.12
CA ASP A 436 3.74 2.97 18.04
C ASP A 436 3.42 4.46 18.00
N LEU A 437 3.97 5.21 18.96
CA LEU A 437 3.83 6.66 18.99
C LEU A 437 4.39 7.32 17.71
N ALA A 438 5.40 6.71 17.06
CA ALA A 438 5.96 7.18 15.80
C ALA A 438 4.96 7.14 14.64
N ASP A 439 3.91 6.30 14.70
CA ASP A 439 2.88 6.24 13.65
C ASP A 439 1.96 7.48 13.63
N VAL A 440 1.88 8.19 14.77
CA VAL A 440 0.99 9.34 14.94
C VAL A 440 1.72 10.65 15.25
N THR A 441 3.04 10.62 15.42
CA THR A 441 3.87 11.81 15.66
C THR A 441 4.54 12.32 14.39
N GLY A 442 4.73 13.65 14.30
CA GLY A 442 5.32 14.33 13.14
C GLY A 442 4.35 14.62 11.98
N ARG A 443 4.92 14.98 10.81
CA ARG A 443 4.14 15.32 9.60
C ARG A 443 3.75 14.06 8.83
N GLY A 444 2.77 13.33 9.37
CA GLY A 444 2.19 12.13 8.78
C GLY A 444 1.10 12.39 7.75
N GLY A 445 0.62 11.33 7.13
CA GLY A 445 -0.59 11.35 6.30
C GLY A 445 -0.99 9.93 5.90
N VAL A 446 -2.29 9.72 5.69
CA VAL A 446 -2.86 8.43 5.31
C VAL A 446 -3.10 8.42 3.80
N GLU A 447 -2.57 7.43 3.10
CA GLU A 447 -2.90 7.21 1.69
C GLU A 447 -4.30 6.58 1.59
N THR A 448 -5.20 7.22 0.85
CA THR A 448 -6.59 6.80 0.68
C THR A 448 -6.91 6.54 -0.79
N ARG A 449 -7.86 5.64 -1.06
CA ARG A 449 -8.28 5.30 -2.42
C ARG A 449 -8.85 6.51 -3.18
N TYR A 450 -9.62 7.37 -2.52
CA TYR A 450 -10.41 8.43 -3.18
C TYR A 450 -9.75 9.81 -3.15
N LEU A 451 -8.99 10.14 -2.09
CA LEU A 451 -8.39 11.46 -1.91
C LEU A 451 -6.84 11.43 -2.01
N GLY A 452 -6.25 10.27 -2.29
CA GLY A 452 -4.80 10.09 -2.21
C GLY A 452 -4.31 10.33 -0.78
N ARG A 453 -3.15 10.98 -0.64
CA ARG A 453 -2.56 11.27 0.67
C ARG A 453 -3.30 12.38 1.40
N VAL A 454 -4.02 12.03 2.47
CA VAL A 454 -4.63 12.98 3.41
C VAL A 454 -3.64 13.29 4.53
N ALA A 455 -3.17 14.53 4.59
CA ALA A 455 -2.25 14.97 5.63
C ALA A 455 -2.95 15.07 6.99
N VAL A 456 -2.31 14.55 8.04
CA VAL A 456 -2.78 14.69 9.42
C VAL A 456 -1.80 15.60 10.15
N ARG A 457 -2.29 16.75 10.64
CA ARG A 457 -1.47 17.68 11.43
C ARG A 457 -1.16 17.07 12.80
N GLU A 458 0.04 17.30 13.29
CA GLU A 458 0.52 16.76 14.58
C GLU A 458 -0.40 17.12 15.75
N GLU A 459 -0.90 18.36 15.79
CA GLU A 459 -1.86 18.82 16.81
C GLU A 459 -3.16 18.00 16.81
N ASN A 460 -3.66 17.66 15.62
CA ASN A 460 -4.88 16.85 15.47
C ASN A 460 -4.62 15.40 15.87
N ALA A 461 -3.46 14.85 15.49
CA ALA A 461 -3.07 13.49 15.86
C ALA A 461 -2.91 13.35 17.39
N ALA A 462 -2.27 14.33 18.04
CA ALA A 462 -2.10 14.34 19.49
C ALA A 462 -3.45 14.42 20.24
N ALA A 463 -4.37 15.28 19.79
CA ALA A 463 -5.70 15.37 20.37
C ALA A 463 -6.51 14.07 20.18
N ALA A 464 -6.42 13.46 18.99
CA ALA A 464 -7.08 12.19 18.71
C ALA A 464 -6.49 11.04 19.54
N LEU A 465 -5.17 11.02 19.73
CA LEU A 465 -4.49 9.99 20.52
C LEU A 465 -4.97 9.98 21.96
N GLU A 466 -5.21 11.14 22.58
CA GLU A 466 -5.78 11.22 23.93
C GLU A 466 -7.13 10.49 24.01
N VAL A 467 -8.03 10.76 23.05
CA VAL A 467 -9.36 10.16 23.03
C VAL A 467 -9.29 8.67 22.76
N MET A 468 -8.54 8.27 21.73
CA MET A 468 -8.42 6.87 21.30
C MET A 468 -7.72 5.99 22.33
N SER A 469 -6.73 6.52 23.06
CA SER A 469 -5.98 5.73 24.04
C SER A 469 -6.67 5.56 25.40
N ARG A 470 -7.56 6.48 25.78
CA ARG A 470 -8.17 6.50 27.12
C ARG A 470 -9.63 6.09 27.17
N PHE A 471 -10.38 6.38 26.10
CA PHE A 471 -11.84 6.34 26.17
C PHE A 471 -12.50 5.55 25.06
N ALA A 472 -11.76 5.16 24.02
CA ALA A 472 -12.31 4.37 22.94
C ALA A 472 -12.56 2.92 23.39
N VAL A 473 -13.44 2.22 22.67
CA VAL A 473 -13.50 0.75 22.70
C VAL A 473 -12.18 0.17 22.21
N ASP A 474 -12.00 -1.15 22.36
CA ASP A 474 -10.85 -1.86 21.80
C ASP A 474 -10.66 -1.46 20.32
N PRO A 475 -9.50 -0.90 19.92
CA PRO A 475 -9.25 -0.47 18.54
C PRO A 475 -9.46 -1.57 17.50
N ARG A 476 -9.33 -2.85 17.88
CA ARG A 476 -9.62 -4.00 17.01
C ARG A 476 -11.10 -4.11 16.63
N LEU A 477 -12.00 -3.61 17.48
CA LEU A 477 -13.45 -3.55 17.24
C LEU A 477 -13.90 -2.21 16.66
N LEU A 478 -12.95 -1.34 16.27
CA LEU A 478 -13.20 0.00 15.74
C LEU A 478 -12.78 0.12 14.25
N PRO A 479 -13.39 -0.64 13.32
CA PRO A 479 -12.98 -0.63 11.91
C PRO A 479 -13.36 0.67 11.17
N TYR A 480 -14.18 1.53 11.77
CA TYR A 480 -14.76 2.70 11.12
C TYR A 480 -15.09 3.81 12.12
N LEU A 481 -14.90 5.07 11.73
CA LEU A 481 -15.47 6.24 12.39
C LEU A 481 -16.28 7.06 11.37
N PRO A 482 -17.52 7.48 11.70
CA PRO A 482 -18.37 8.20 10.77
C PRO A 482 -17.86 9.62 10.49
N PRO A 483 -18.01 10.12 9.26
CA PRO A 483 -17.60 11.47 8.89
C PRO A 483 -18.53 12.52 9.52
N THR A 484 -18.10 13.78 9.47
CA THR A 484 -19.01 14.90 9.69
C THR A 484 -19.90 15.11 8.46
N MET A 485 -21.11 15.62 8.66
CA MET A 485 -22.04 16.00 7.59
C MET A 485 -22.05 17.52 7.43
N ALA A 486 -21.99 18.00 6.20
CA ALA A 486 -22.13 19.43 5.89
C ALA A 486 -23.60 19.79 5.67
N PRO A 487 -24.05 20.99 6.06
CA PRO A 487 -25.39 21.47 5.73
C PRO A 487 -25.49 21.85 4.25
N THR A 488 -26.71 22.11 3.78
CA THR A 488 -26.92 22.73 2.47
C THR A 488 -26.38 24.16 2.46
N PRO A 489 -26.15 24.76 1.27
CA PRO A 489 -26.02 26.21 1.18
C PRO A 489 -27.20 26.92 1.84
N THR A 490 -26.95 28.13 2.36
CA THR A 490 -28.01 28.98 2.94
C THR A 490 -29.12 29.23 1.93
N SER A 491 -30.36 29.05 2.36
CA SER A 491 -31.52 29.18 1.48
C SER A 491 -31.72 30.61 0.98
N ARG A 492 -32.26 30.72 -0.23
CA ARG A 492 -32.72 32.00 -0.80
C ARG A 492 -34.20 32.26 -0.53
N GLU A 493 -34.92 31.28 0.01
CA GLU A 493 -36.33 31.42 0.37
C GLU A 493 -36.47 32.17 1.69
N GLU A 494 -37.37 33.17 1.70
CA GLU A 494 -37.60 34.00 2.89
C GLU A 494 -38.11 33.14 4.05
N GLY A 495 -37.50 33.31 5.23
CA GLY A 495 -37.87 32.57 6.44
C GLY A 495 -37.14 31.22 6.63
N TYR A 496 -36.31 30.78 5.68
CA TYR A 496 -35.57 29.52 5.78
C TYR A 496 -34.05 29.74 5.83
N LEU A 497 -33.38 29.03 6.75
CA LEU A 497 -31.92 28.96 6.77
C LEU A 497 -31.41 27.85 5.83
N GLU A 498 -32.09 26.72 5.84
CA GLU A 498 -31.83 25.54 4.99
C GLU A 498 -33.14 25.12 4.35
N HIS A 499 -33.11 24.81 3.05
CA HIS A 499 -34.28 24.33 2.30
C HIS A 499 -33.86 23.25 1.27
N PRO A 500 -34.69 22.23 0.99
CA PRO A 500 -34.31 21.12 0.10
C PRO A 500 -33.91 21.55 -1.32
N ALA A 501 -34.45 22.69 -1.79
CA ALA A 501 -34.13 23.22 -3.11
C ALA A 501 -32.62 23.45 -3.30
N GLU A 502 -31.93 24.00 -2.30
CA GLU A 502 -30.48 24.21 -2.34
C GLU A 502 -29.69 22.90 -2.35
N ALA A 503 -30.16 21.87 -1.62
CA ALA A 503 -29.55 20.53 -1.65
C ALA A 503 -29.61 19.93 -3.06
N PHE A 504 -30.82 19.89 -3.65
CA PHE A 504 -31.05 19.30 -4.96
C PHE A 504 -30.30 20.07 -6.05
N ALA A 505 -30.28 21.40 -5.98
CA ALA A 505 -29.53 22.23 -6.92
C ALA A 505 -28.00 22.05 -6.79
N GLN A 506 -27.47 21.73 -5.61
CA GLN A 506 -26.06 21.40 -5.43
C GLN A 506 -25.74 20.06 -6.10
N TYR A 507 -26.47 18.99 -5.76
CA TYR A 507 -26.27 17.66 -6.36
C TYR A 507 -26.40 17.69 -7.89
N ALA A 508 -27.39 18.40 -8.43
CA ALA A 508 -27.56 18.54 -9.87
C ALA A 508 -26.38 19.25 -10.55
N ARG A 509 -25.80 20.28 -9.91
CA ARG A 509 -24.59 20.96 -10.41
C ARG A 509 -23.35 20.06 -10.37
N ASP A 510 -23.29 19.15 -9.41
CA ASP A 510 -22.21 18.16 -9.25
C ASP A 510 -22.40 16.93 -10.17
N GLY A 511 -23.43 16.94 -11.03
CA GLY A 511 -23.70 15.88 -12.00
C GLY A 511 -24.48 14.68 -11.44
N VAL A 512 -25.07 14.81 -10.26
CA VAL A 512 -25.88 13.76 -9.62
C VAL A 512 -27.36 13.94 -9.99
N GLY A 513 -27.89 13.05 -10.85
CA GLY A 513 -29.25 13.13 -11.38
C GLY A 513 -30.35 12.46 -10.54
N ARG A 514 -29.99 11.62 -9.57
CA ARG A 514 -30.92 10.94 -8.65
C ARG A 514 -30.35 11.01 -7.23
N VAL A 515 -31.20 11.37 -6.27
CA VAL A 515 -30.88 11.43 -4.84
C VAL A 515 -31.88 10.60 -4.05
N VAL A 516 -31.46 10.08 -2.91
CA VAL A 516 -32.32 9.43 -1.91
C VAL A 516 -32.45 10.39 -0.74
N CYS A 517 -33.68 10.65 -0.30
CA CYS A 517 -33.96 11.51 0.85
C CYS A 517 -34.33 10.62 2.03
N GLU A 518 -33.46 10.56 3.03
CA GLU A 518 -33.66 9.81 4.26
C GLU A 518 -34.07 10.76 5.40
N GLU A 519 -34.89 10.27 6.32
CA GLU A 519 -35.22 11.04 7.51
C GLU A 519 -33.97 11.22 8.37
N LYS A 520 -33.64 12.48 8.70
CA LYS A 520 -32.56 12.77 9.65
C LYS A 520 -33.07 12.56 11.07
N HIS A 521 -33.00 11.32 11.55
CA HIS A 521 -33.35 10.97 12.93
C HIS A 521 -32.55 11.81 13.94
N MET A 522 -33.24 12.27 15.00
CA MET A 522 -32.66 13.11 16.03
C MET A 522 -32.29 12.28 17.26
N GLY A 523 -31.08 11.72 17.24
CA GLY A 523 -30.56 10.87 18.30
C GLY A 523 -29.07 11.09 18.52
N SER A 524 -28.32 10.00 18.59
CA SER A 524 -26.86 10.04 18.53
C SER A 524 -26.34 8.95 17.61
N ARG A 525 -25.48 9.34 16.67
CA ARG A 525 -24.79 8.43 15.74
C ARG A 525 -24.11 7.29 16.49
N ALA A 526 -24.46 6.06 16.13
CA ALA A 526 -23.96 4.82 16.69
C ALA A 526 -23.50 3.90 15.56
N VAL A 527 -22.31 3.35 15.70
CA VAL A 527 -21.82 2.29 14.82
C VAL A 527 -21.91 0.98 15.58
N ALA A 528 -22.55 -0.02 14.97
CA ALA A 528 -22.72 -1.35 15.54
C ALA A 528 -21.95 -2.37 14.71
N LEU A 529 -20.89 -2.93 15.30
CA LEU A 529 -20.24 -4.13 14.80
C LEU A 529 -20.96 -5.34 15.41
N VAL A 530 -21.58 -6.17 14.58
CA VAL A 530 -22.38 -7.32 15.00
C VAL A 530 -21.72 -8.60 14.47
N CYS A 531 -21.23 -9.45 15.36
CA CYS A 531 -20.69 -10.78 14.98
C CYS A 531 -21.75 -11.85 15.26
N ARG A 532 -21.75 -12.96 14.52
CA ARG A 532 -22.68 -14.09 14.74
C ARG A 532 -22.58 -14.62 16.17
N ASP A 533 -21.37 -14.69 16.69
CA ASP A 533 -21.05 -15.16 18.04
C ASP A 533 -19.68 -14.59 18.52
N ALA A 534 -19.31 -14.88 19.77
CA ALA A 534 -18.04 -14.46 20.35
C ALA A 534 -16.83 -15.14 19.67
N ALA A 535 -17.00 -16.38 19.17
CA ALA A 535 -15.95 -17.08 18.45
C ALA A 535 -15.61 -16.37 17.13
N THR A 536 -16.62 -15.82 16.46
CA THR A 536 -16.47 -14.99 15.26
C THR A 536 -15.73 -13.70 15.60
N ALA A 537 -16.09 -13.01 16.69
CA ALA A 537 -15.41 -11.80 17.11
C ALA A 537 -13.91 -12.06 17.40
N ALA A 538 -13.62 -13.12 18.16
CA ALA A 538 -12.26 -13.53 18.48
C ALA A 538 -11.47 -13.90 17.23
N LYS A 539 -12.05 -14.72 16.35
CA LYS A 539 -11.41 -15.15 15.10
C LYS A 539 -11.14 -13.97 14.16
N ARG A 540 -12.14 -13.10 13.96
CA ARG A 540 -12.10 -12.10 12.88
C ARG A 540 -11.44 -10.78 13.28
N PHE A 541 -11.57 -10.41 14.54
CA PHE A 541 -11.06 -9.14 15.09
C PHE A 541 -9.95 -9.35 16.12
N GLY A 542 -9.61 -10.60 16.49
CA GLY A 542 -8.49 -10.88 17.38
C GLY A 542 -8.73 -10.41 18.82
N VAL A 543 -9.98 -10.30 19.25
CA VAL A 543 -10.33 -9.98 20.64
C VAL A 543 -10.41 -11.25 21.49
N GLY A 544 -10.28 -11.13 22.81
CA GLY A 544 -10.41 -12.26 23.73
C GLY A 544 -11.83 -12.85 23.76
N GLU A 545 -12.02 -13.96 24.47
CA GLU A 545 -13.34 -14.55 24.66
C GLU A 545 -14.26 -13.60 25.45
N GLY A 546 -15.44 -13.29 24.90
CA GLY A 546 -16.45 -12.47 25.57
C GLY A 546 -17.22 -11.54 24.63
N PRO A 547 -16.57 -10.58 23.95
CA PRO A 547 -17.27 -9.65 23.07
C PRO A 547 -17.90 -10.37 21.89
N THR A 548 -19.10 -9.93 21.51
CA THR A 548 -19.80 -10.45 20.32
C THR A 548 -19.94 -9.38 19.23
N GLY A 549 -19.22 -8.28 19.40
CA GLY A 549 -19.36 -7.07 18.62
C GLY A 549 -18.97 -5.83 19.44
N ALA A 550 -19.36 -4.66 18.95
CA ALA A 550 -19.21 -3.39 19.65
C ALA A 550 -20.29 -2.40 19.22
N LEU A 551 -20.70 -1.53 20.16
CA LEU A 551 -21.57 -0.39 19.89
C LEU A 551 -20.87 0.89 20.35
N TYR A 552 -20.52 1.75 19.41
CA TYR A 552 -19.68 2.91 19.70
C TYR A 552 -20.13 4.20 19.01
N THR A 553 -19.73 5.31 19.59
CA THR A 553 -20.06 6.67 19.13
C THR A 553 -19.17 7.12 17.98
N ARG A 554 -19.49 8.27 17.36
CA ARG A 554 -18.64 8.92 16.34
C ARG A 554 -17.19 9.21 16.75
N THR A 555 -16.87 9.15 18.05
CA THR A 555 -15.50 9.33 18.57
C THR A 555 -14.91 8.03 19.09
N GLY A 556 -15.44 6.87 18.71
CA GLY A 556 -14.95 5.54 19.10
C GLY A 556 -15.19 5.14 20.55
N ARG A 557 -15.84 5.99 21.36
CA ARG A 557 -16.19 5.66 22.76
C ARG A 557 -17.32 4.63 22.80
N PRO A 558 -17.36 3.74 23.80
CA PRO A 558 -18.51 2.87 24.01
C PRO A 558 -19.78 3.72 24.15
N PHE A 559 -20.88 3.24 23.54
CA PHE A 559 -22.13 4.01 23.57
C PHE A 559 -22.73 4.04 24.98
N PHE A 560 -22.70 2.90 25.68
CA PHE A 560 -23.12 2.77 27.07
C PHE A 560 -21.93 2.46 27.97
N ASP A 561 -21.96 2.94 29.21
CA ASP A 561 -20.91 2.64 30.20
C ASP A 561 -21.05 1.20 30.72
N ASP A 562 -22.26 0.65 30.69
CA ASP A 562 -22.56 -0.75 31.03
C ASP A 562 -22.50 -1.64 29.77
N GLY A 563 -21.59 -2.61 29.79
CA GLY A 563 -21.41 -3.58 28.72
C GLY A 563 -22.62 -4.52 28.54
N ALA A 564 -23.40 -4.78 29.59
CA ALA A 564 -24.57 -5.65 29.51
C ALA A 564 -25.66 -5.05 28.61
N VAL A 565 -25.87 -3.72 28.70
CA VAL A 565 -26.83 -3.00 27.84
C VAL A 565 -26.38 -3.03 26.38
N THR A 566 -25.07 -2.92 26.15
CA THR A 566 -24.50 -3.05 24.79
C THR A 566 -24.76 -4.45 24.23
N GLU A 567 -24.51 -5.49 25.01
CA GLU A 567 -24.74 -6.87 24.59
C GLU A 567 -26.23 -7.16 24.32
N GLU A 568 -27.15 -6.60 25.11
CA GLU A 568 -28.59 -6.76 24.86
C GLU A 568 -29.00 -6.19 23.49
N ILE A 569 -28.49 -5.01 23.12
CA ILE A 569 -28.73 -4.42 21.80
C ILE A 569 -28.11 -5.28 20.69
N LEU A 570 -26.86 -5.73 20.88
CA LEU A 570 -26.19 -6.60 19.90
C LEU A 570 -26.91 -7.94 19.75
N GLN A 571 -27.50 -8.48 20.83
CA GLN A 571 -28.32 -9.68 20.78
C GLN A 571 -29.58 -9.49 19.95
N ARG A 572 -30.35 -8.40 20.17
CA ARG A 572 -31.53 -8.09 19.36
C ARG A 572 -31.17 -7.94 17.88
N LEU A 573 -30.08 -7.23 17.58
CA LEU A 573 -29.55 -7.10 16.22
C LEU A 573 -29.19 -8.45 15.60
N ARG A 574 -28.47 -9.33 16.30
CA ARG A 574 -28.12 -10.66 15.77
C ARG A 574 -29.35 -11.52 15.49
N VAL A 575 -30.37 -11.47 16.33
CA VAL A 575 -31.62 -12.20 16.12
C VAL A 575 -32.26 -11.72 14.82
N ALA A 576 -32.46 -10.42 14.66
CA ALA A 576 -33.04 -9.84 13.45
C ALA A 576 -32.22 -10.16 12.19
N VAL A 577 -30.88 -10.08 12.26
CA VAL A 577 -29.99 -10.45 11.15
C VAL A 577 -30.11 -11.92 10.78
N THR A 578 -30.22 -12.80 11.78
CA THR A 578 -30.37 -14.25 11.59
C THR A 578 -31.72 -14.57 10.95
N GLU A 579 -32.80 -13.98 11.45
CA GLU A 579 -34.15 -14.19 10.93
C GLU A 579 -34.32 -13.62 9.51
N ALA A 580 -33.63 -12.52 9.19
CA ALA A 580 -33.59 -11.94 7.85
C ALA A 580 -32.71 -12.72 6.84
N ASP A 581 -32.08 -13.82 7.26
CA ASP A 581 -31.21 -14.67 6.44
C ASP A 581 -30.02 -13.88 5.84
N LEU A 582 -29.55 -12.85 6.57
CA LEU A 582 -28.51 -11.96 6.07
C LEU A 582 -27.11 -12.56 6.17
N TRP A 583 -26.85 -13.51 7.08
CA TRP A 583 -25.54 -14.18 7.14
C TRP A 583 -25.26 -14.96 5.85
N GLU A 584 -26.23 -15.75 5.42
CA GLU A 584 -26.13 -16.63 4.27
C GLU A 584 -26.20 -15.85 2.96
N ARG A 585 -27.14 -14.91 2.82
CA ARG A 585 -27.26 -14.06 1.63
C ARG A 585 -26.06 -13.17 1.39
N LEU A 586 -25.43 -12.71 2.47
CA LEU A 586 -24.26 -11.87 2.39
C LEU A 586 -22.94 -12.64 2.50
N ASP A 587 -22.98 -13.98 2.61
CA ASP A 587 -21.84 -14.86 2.85
C ASP A 587 -20.89 -14.32 3.94
N THR A 588 -21.47 -14.07 5.12
CA THR A 588 -20.77 -13.39 6.21
C THR A 588 -21.16 -13.94 7.58
N ASP A 589 -20.27 -13.77 8.53
CA ASP A 589 -20.45 -14.04 9.96
C ASP A 589 -20.40 -12.75 10.81
N TRP A 590 -20.20 -11.59 10.19
CA TRP A 590 -20.28 -10.28 10.85
C TRP A 590 -20.81 -9.20 9.91
N LEU A 591 -21.40 -8.15 10.49
CA LEU A 591 -21.82 -6.93 9.78
C LEU A 591 -21.37 -5.69 10.55
N LEU A 592 -21.10 -4.62 9.81
CA LEU A 592 -20.88 -3.29 10.37
C LEU A 592 -22.02 -2.37 9.93
N LEU A 593 -22.81 -1.90 10.89
CA LEU A 593 -23.96 -1.03 10.67
C LEU A 593 -23.62 0.39 11.12
N ASP A 594 -24.08 1.36 10.35
CA ASP A 594 -24.11 2.77 10.74
C ASP A 594 -25.56 3.18 11.00
N ALA A 595 -25.81 3.73 12.18
CA ALA A 595 -27.15 3.92 12.71
C ALA A 595 -27.28 5.19 13.56
N GLU A 596 -28.53 5.60 13.80
CA GLU A 596 -28.87 6.63 14.79
C GLU A 596 -29.60 5.97 15.96
N LEU A 597 -29.15 6.22 17.19
CA LEU A 597 -29.77 5.67 18.40
C LEU A 597 -30.55 6.78 19.14
N MET A 598 -31.83 6.51 19.41
CA MET A 598 -32.81 7.45 19.98
C MET A 598 -33.40 6.93 21.30
N PRO A 599 -33.86 7.79 22.21
CA PRO A 599 -33.97 9.26 22.08
C PRO A 599 -32.64 10.00 22.22
N TRP A 600 -32.63 11.27 21.78
CA TRP A 600 -31.50 12.16 22.02
C TRP A 600 -31.18 12.32 23.52
N SER A 601 -32.22 12.28 24.37
CA SER A 601 -32.08 12.31 25.83
C SER A 601 -31.29 11.13 26.40
N LEU A 602 -31.14 10.01 25.71
CA LEU A 602 -30.46 8.82 26.25
C LEU A 602 -28.97 9.09 26.49
N LYS A 603 -28.27 9.76 25.56
CA LYS A 603 -26.84 10.08 25.69
C LYS A 603 -26.56 11.55 26.04
N SER A 604 -27.47 12.47 25.69
CA SER A 604 -27.21 13.91 25.75
C SER A 604 -27.84 14.65 26.93
N GLN A 605 -28.20 13.94 28.02
CA GLN A 605 -28.83 14.56 29.21
C GLN A 605 -28.05 15.76 29.75
N GLY A 606 -26.72 15.67 29.82
CA GLY A 606 -25.88 16.75 30.34
C GLY A 606 -25.91 18.03 29.49
N LEU A 607 -26.00 17.89 28.16
CA LEU A 607 -26.13 19.01 27.21
C LEU A 607 -27.54 19.61 27.29
N LEU A 608 -28.56 18.75 27.25
CA LEU A 608 -29.96 19.12 27.40
C LEU A 608 -30.20 19.90 28.70
N ARG A 609 -29.70 19.41 29.84
CA ARG A 609 -29.91 20.05 31.14
C ARG A 609 -29.16 21.38 31.28
N ARG A 610 -27.90 21.44 30.86
CA ARG A 610 -27.04 22.62 31.11
C ARG A 610 -27.19 23.74 30.09
N GLN A 611 -27.61 23.42 28.86
CA GLN A 611 -27.74 24.42 27.80
C GLN A 611 -29.20 24.62 27.40
N TYR A 612 -29.88 23.59 26.90
CA TYR A 612 -31.22 23.73 26.33
C TYR A 612 -32.29 24.05 27.39
N ALA A 613 -32.38 23.22 28.43
CA ALA A 613 -33.32 23.39 29.53
C ALA A 613 -33.01 24.64 30.36
N ALA A 614 -31.72 25.02 30.48
CA ALA A 614 -31.33 26.26 31.15
C ALA A 614 -31.83 27.50 30.40
N VAL A 615 -31.71 27.52 29.06
CA VAL A 615 -32.26 28.60 28.21
C VAL A 615 -33.80 28.64 28.30
N GLY A 616 -34.46 27.48 28.20
CA GLY A 616 -35.91 27.38 28.35
C GLY A 616 -36.41 27.84 29.73
N ALA A 617 -35.72 27.47 30.81
CA ALA A 617 -36.06 27.88 32.17
C ALA A 617 -35.84 29.39 32.39
N ALA A 618 -34.70 29.93 31.92
CA ALA A 618 -34.39 31.35 32.05
C ALA A 618 -35.39 32.22 31.26
N SER A 619 -35.68 31.84 30.02
CA SER A 619 -36.66 32.56 29.19
C SER A 619 -38.07 32.49 29.78
N GLY A 620 -38.50 31.31 30.24
CA GLY A 620 -39.78 31.12 30.92
C GLY A 620 -39.93 31.91 32.22
N ALA A 621 -38.83 32.20 32.92
CA ALA A 621 -38.86 33.04 34.13
C ALA A 621 -38.86 34.55 33.83
N VAL A 622 -38.18 34.99 32.76
CA VAL A 622 -37.95 36.42 32.48
C VAL A 622 -39.07 37.03 31.64
N PHE A 623 -39.58 36.33 30.62
CA PHE A 623 -40.55 36.94 29.70
C PHE A 623 -41.90 37.27 30.35
N PRO A 624 -42.53 36.40 31.17
CA PRO A 624 -43.84 36.72 31.74
C PRO A 624 -43.88 38.03 32.56
N PRO A 625 -42.99 38.27 33.55
CA PRO A 625 -43.01 39.53 34.28
C PRO A 625 -42.59 40.74 33.42
N ALA A 626 -41.68 40.55 32.45
CA ALA A 626 -41.29 41.63 31.54
C ALA A 626 -42.44 42.07 30.62
N LEU A 627 -43.18 41.10 30.07
CA LEU A 627 -44.37 41.36 29.27
C LEU A 627 -45.46 42.05 30.09
N ALA A 628 -45.75 41.55 31.29
CA ALA A 628 -46.72 42.17 32.19
C ALA A 628 -46.35 43.63 32.56
N ALA A 629 -45.07 43.91 32.79
CA ALA A 629 -44.59 45.25 33.08
C ALA A 629 -44.73 46.21 31.88
N LEU A 630 -44.43 45.73 30.67
CA LEU A 630 -44.58 46.50 29.43
C LEU A 630 -46.06 46.75 29.10
N GLU A 631 -46.92 45.76 29.27
CA GLU A 631 -48.38 45.92 29.11
C GLU A 631 -48.91 46.99 30.08
N ALA A 632 -48.59 46.86 31.37
CA ALA A 632 -49.01 47.84 32.36
C ALA A 632 -48.45 49.25 32.10
N ALA A 633 -47.26 49.37 31.51
CA ALA A 633 -46.70 50.67 31.10
C ALA A 633 -47.46 51.27 29.91
N GLY A 634 -47.82 50.45 28.92
CA GLY A 634 -48.65 50.83 27.79
C GLY A 634 -50.04 51.31 28.23
N ASP A 635 -50.68 50.59 29.16
CA ASP A 635 -51.99 50.96 29.72
C ASP A 635 -51.98 52.32 30.45
N ARG A 636 -50.80 52.73 30.96
CA ARG A 636 -50.59 54.04 31.59
C ARG A 636 -50.23 55.15 30.60
N GLY A 637 -50.20 54.86 29.29
CA GLY A 637 -49.93 55.83 28.23
C GLY A 637 -48.46 56.02 27.87
N ALA A 638 -47.54 55.15 28.34
CA ALA A 638 -46.16 55.16 27.88
C ALA A 638 -46.05 54.52 26.47
N ASP A 639 -45.27 55.11 25.56
CA ASP A 639 -45.03 54.52 24.24
C ASP A 639 -44.01 53.36 24.33
N VAL A 640 -44.54 52.17 24.58
CA VAL A 640 -43.78 50.90 24.65
C VAL A 640 -44.25 49.88 23.62
N SER A 641 -45.07 50.29 22.67
CA SER A 641 -45.76 49.43 21.70
C SER A 641 -44.80 48.55 20.87
N ALA A 642 -43.78 49.16 20.27
CA ALA A 642 -42.76 48.45 19.48
C ALA A 642 -41.91 47.50 20.34
N LEU A 643 -41.58 47.91 21.57
CA LEU A 643 -40.82 47.07 22.50
C LEU A 643 -41.64 45.87 22.96
N LEU A 644 -42.91 46.08 23.31
CA LEU A 644 -43.84 45.02 23.70
C LEU A 644 -44.03 43.99 22.58
N ALA A 645 -44.25 44.44 21.34
CA ALA A 645 -44.36 43.55 20.18
C ALA A 645 -43.12 42.67 20.02
N ARG A 646 -41.93 43.28 20.08
CA ARG A 646 -40.66 42.56 20.01
C ARG A 646 -40.45 41.56 21.15
N GLN A 647 -40.84 41.89 22.38
CA GLN A 647 -40.72 40.94 23.49
C GLN A 647 -41.73 39.79 23.39
N ARG A 648 -42.93 40.03 22.85
CA ARG A 648 -43.92 38.97 22.60
C ARG A 648 -43.43 37.97 21.57
N GLU A 649 -42.85 38.44 20.47
CA GLU A 649 -42.22 37.60 19.45
C GLU A 649 -41.11 36.74 20.06
N ARG A 650 -40.17 37.34 20.79
CA ARG A 650 -39.08 36.61 21.45
C ARG A 650 -39.56 35.59 22.48
N ALA A 651 -40.66 35.88 23.19
CA ALA A 651 -41.25 34.94 24.13
C ALA A 651 -41.89 33.75 23.41
N ALA A 652 -42.56 33.98 22.29
CA ALA A 652 -43.10 32.93 21.44
C ALA A 652 -41.99 32.05 20.84
N ASP A 653 -40.90 32.65 20.34
CA ASP A 653 -39.73 31.92 19.84
C ASP A 653 -39.06 31.07 20.92
N ALA A 654 -38.93 31.59 22.13
CA ALA A 654 -38.35 30.85 23.25
C ALA A 654 -39.21 29.66 23.70
N ALA A 655 -40.54 29.81 23.64
CA ALA A 655 -41.48 28.71 23.86
C ALA A 655 -41.36 27.66 22.76
N ALA A 656 -41.36 28.09 21.48
CA ALA A 656 -41.19 27.20 20.34
C ALA A 656 -39.85 26.45 20.36
N PHE A 657 -38.75 27.12 20.75
CA PHE A 657 -37.45 26.50 20.99
C PHE A 657 -37.54 25.38 22.04
N THR A 658 -38.24 25.65 23.15
CA THR A 658 -38.41 24.68 24.23
C THR A 658 -39.24 23.48 23.78
N ASP A 659 -40.31 23.72 23.04
CA ASP A 659 -41.15 22.66 22.48
C ASP A 659 -40.41 21.83 21.43
N ALA A 660 -39.56 22.45 20.62
CA ALA A 660 -38.79 21.77 19.58
C ALA A 660 -37.86 20.70 20.15
N TYR A 661 -37.02 21.04 21.14
CA TYR A 661 -36.07 20.05 21.68
C TYR A 661 -36.76 18.96 22.53
N ARG A 662 -37.89 19.28 23.17
CA ARG A 662 -38.65 18.33 24.00
C ARG A 662 -39.22 17.16 23.22
N ARG A 663 -39.55 17.34 21.94
CA ARG A 663 -40.06 16.26 21.05
C ARG A 663 -39.09 15.08 20.92
N TYR A 664 -37.81 15.32 21.18
CA TYR A 664 -36.74 14.32 21.07
C TYR A 664 -36.25 13.81 22.44
N CYS A 665 -37.01 14.12 23.49
CA CYS A 665 -36.71 13.73 24.86
C CYS A 665 -37.88 12.93 25.45
N TRP A 666 -37.64 11.66 25.75
CA TRP A 666 -38.55 10.84 26.55
C TRP A 666 -37.77 10.00 27.56
N THR A 667 -38.46 9.53 28.59
CA THR A 667 -37.95 8.58 29.58
C THR A 667 -37.99 7.17 28.99
N THR A 668 -36.93 6.41 29.22
CA THR A 668 -36.84 4.99 28.88
C THR A 668 -36.80 4.16 30.16
N ASP A 669 -37.34 2.95 30.11
CA ASP A 669 -37.21 1.95 31.19
C ASP A 669 -36.35 0.81 30.65
N GLY A 670 -35.08 0.73 31.08
CA GLY A 670 -34.08 -0.06 30.37
C GLY A 670 -33.99 0.34 28.89
N LEU A 671 -34.14 -0.64 27.99
CA LEU A 671 -34.20 -0.44 26.54
C LEU A 671 -35.61 -0.14 26.02
N ASP A 672 -36.65 -0.19 26.85
CA ASP A 672 -38.00 0.12 26.39
C ASP A 672 -38.12 1.60 26.03
N GLY A 673 -38.57 1.85 24.79
CA GLY A 673 -38.60 3.18 24.19
C GLY A 673 -37.28 3.61 23.54
N VAL A 674 -36.21 2.80 23.59
CA VAL A 674 -35.01 3.02 22.79
C VAL A 674 -35.27 2.55 21.36
N ARG A 675 -34.83 3.33 20.37
CA ARG A 675 -34.93 2.98 18.95
C ARG A 675 -33.57 3.09 18.29
N LEU A 676 -33.20 2.07 17.53
CA LEU A 676 -32.03 2.10 16.66
C LEU A 676 -32.51 2.17 15.22
N ALA A 677 -32.06 3.17 14.46
CA ALA A 677 -32.37 3.32 13.05
C ALA A 677 -31.08 3.19 12.23
N PRO A 678 -30.72 1.98 11.79
CA PRO A 678 -29.66 1.81 10.80
C PRO A 678 -30.05 2.46 9.47
N PHE A 679 -29.10 3.08 8.79
CA PHE A 679 -29.28 3.63 7.44
C PHE A 679 -28.19 3.15 6.46
N GLN A 680 -27.13 2.49 6.94
CA GLN A 680 -26.11 1.87 6.09
C GLN A 680 -25.60 0.55 6.66
N VAL A 681 -25.47 -0.45 5.80
CA VAL A 681 -24.60 -1.61 6.00
C VAL A 681 -23.25 -1.28 5.35
N LEU A 682 -22.22 -1.03 6.16
CA LEU A 682 -20.93 -0.52 5.71
C LEU A 682 -20.00 -1.60 5.17
N ALA A 683 -19.96 -2.75 5.85
CA ALA A 683 -19.03 -3.83 5.53
C ALA A 683 -19.51 -5.18 6.05
N VAL A 684 -19.07 -6.23 5.35
CA VAL A 684 -19.22 -7.64 5.71
C VAL A 684 -17.92 -8.38 5.39
N ARG A 685 -17.86 -9.68 5.63
CA ARG A 685 -16.69 -10.51 5.29
C ARG A 685 -16.28 -10.29 3.83
N GLY A 686 -15.00 -9.96 3.63
CA GLY A 686 -14.38 -9.82 2.31
C GLY A 686 -14.75 -8.58 1.48
N ARG A 687 -15.72 -7.75 1.90
CA ARG A 687 -16.21 -6.64 1.06
C ARG A 687 -16.73 -5.44 1.85
N SER A 688 -16.49 -4.25 1.32
CA SER A 688 -17.18 -3.03 1.75
C SER A 688 -18.46 -2.86 0.95
N LEU A 689 -19.57 -2.65 1.66
CA LEU A 689 -20.87 -2.37 1.09
C LEU A 689 -21.20 -0.87 1.07
N ALA A 690 -20.32 -0.02 1.63
CA ALA A 690 -20.50 1.43 1.72
C ALA A 690 -20.70 2.16 0.36
N ALA A 691 -20.38 1.50 -0.75
CA ALA A 691 -20.59 2.02 -2.11
C ALA A 691 -21.85 1.49 -2.79
N LEU A 692 -22.62 0.58 -2.14
CA LEU A 692 -23.92 0.17 -2.64
C LEU A 692 -24.85 1.39 -2.75
N PRO A 693 -25.68 1.48 -3.81
CA PRO A 693 -26.72 2.49 -3.91
C PRO A 693 -27.60 2.52 -2.65
N HIS A 694 -27.99 3.73 -2.22
CA HIS A 694 -28.77 3.91 -1.00
C HIS A 694 -30.15 3.21 -1.04
N ASP A 695 -30.76 3.04 -2.21
CA ASP A 695 -31.99 2.25 -2.35
C ASP A 695 -31.76 0.74 -2.10
N GLU A 696 -30.62 0.19 -2.50
CA GLU A 696 -30.24 -1.20 -2.16
C GLU A 696 -29.87 -1.35 -0.67
N GLN A 697 -29.20 -0.34 -0.09
CA GLN A 697 -28.93 -0.29 1.35
C GLN A 697 -30.22 -0.33 2.16
N LEU A 698 -31.18 0.53 1.82
CA LEU A 698 -32.49 0.57 2.48
C LEU A 698 -33.24 -0.76 2.30
N ALA A 699 -33.19 -1.39 1.12
CA ALA A 699 -33.81 -2.70 0.94
C ALA A 699 -33.22 -3.81 1.83
N LEU A 700 -31.91 -3.78 2.11
CA LEU A 700 -31.29 -4.70 3.07
C LEU A 700 -31.76 -4.44 4.51
N LEU A 701 -31.93 -3.16 4.85
CA LEU A 701 -32.34 -2.71 6.19
C LEU A 701 -33.85 -2.91 6.42
N ASP A 702 -34.69 -2.72 5.41
CA ASP A 702 -36.12 -3.03 5.47
C ASP A 702 -36.34 -4.50 5.81
N ARG A 703 -35.55 -5.40 5.22
CA ARG A 703 -35.58 -6.83 5.60
C ARG A 703 -35.15 -7.06 7.04
N LEU A 704 -34.16 -6.32 7.54
CA LEU A 704 -33.79 -6.41 8.96
C LEU A 704 -34.95 -5.97 9.86
N VAL A 705 -35.66 -4.91 9.49
CA VAL A 705 -36.81 -4.36 10.23
C VAL A 705 -38.03 -5.28 10.17
N GLU A 706 -38.29 -5.95 9.04
CA GLU A 706 -39.36 -6.96 8.91
C GLU A 706 -39.23 -8.12 9.92
N HIS A 707 -38.00 -8.35 10.38
CA HIS A 707 -37.63 -9.40 11.33
C HIS A 707 -37.20 -8.83 12.70
N ASP A 708 -37.54 -7.58 12.99
CA ASP A 708 -37.41 -7.04 14.34
C ASP A 708 -38.56 -7.59 15.21
N GLY A 709 -38.20 -8.37 16.22
CA GLY A 709 -39.15 -8.97 17.15
C GLY A 709 -39.64 -8.02 18.26
N SER A 710 -39.24 -6.74 18.22
CA SER A 710 -39.51 -5.75 19.28
C SER A 710 -40.45 -4.61 18.94
#